data_AF-A0A1Z9Q880-F1
#
_entry.id   AF-A0A1Z9Q880-F1
#
_cell.length_a   1.000
_cell.length_b   1.000
_cell.length_c   1.000
_cell.angle_alpha   90.00
_cell.angle_beta   90.00
_cell.angle_gamma   90.00
#
_symmetry.space_group_name_H-M   'P 1'
#
loop_
_entity.id
_entity.type
_entity.pdbx_description
1 polymer ?
#
loop_
_entity_poly.entity_id
_entity_poly.type
_entity_poly.pdbx_seq_one_letter_code
_entity_poly.pdbx_strand_id
1 'polypeptide(L)'
;MVHLSTLDWSILGGCFAVLVVAAITTNRYARSVSGFLAADRCAGRYLIAVSYGMAQLGVISLVWFWQQYYKVGFTSIWWGFMENPAMILIALSGWVVYRFRQTRALTMAQFFEIRYSRRFRVFAGLVAFLSGIINYGIFPAVAARFFIALCGLPLVTAVGPWEVPTFALLMAVMLVTALFFVFLGGQVAVIVTDFLQGTFGQLVFLAVMLFLLATYSWSEIGETLLAAPEGQSMVNPFDLGQEADFNAFYWVISVVVLFYGMLGWQGTSGYNAAAIDAHEAKMANILNGWRFRVLLLITLVLPICIRVVMNSPDHASDAAAIEAIIAAQPLDGANPEVFAAEVRTPAAASVMLPSGLLGLFAAALLGAFISTNDTYLHSWGSIFIQDVVLPFRKRPLSPRAHLWLLRASILGVAIFAFVFSLLYTPNQYVAMFLALTGAIFVGGAGSAIIGGLYWRRGTTAGAWTAMIAGMTLAGGGVIVKQLPPALVHPGEIVTFVSDSVEDGRIDVLLPANAATGTSIDVPEAGIRMRIDDLAAGDGDLAATAAIAIIDPADERELGRFRVVADGSTMTGVGADGSALSCELRGGSTGFAGILLRSIGFIRDVNGQILTFYSIALAILLYVVVSWCTCREPFDLDRMLHRDSKRPPGEDEPRTRWWERLGFGREMTRWDRIITAVTISWPILFTLVFIAGMLRHLFAEPLGLEPISDAAWLEAWGWWLWCAIGTAMVVTVWFTIGGLRDLVRMFRLMGEVQVNELDDGRVIDHRNADETPGATEARGMDDHA
;
A
#
# COMPACT_ATOMS: atom_id res chain seq x y z
N MET A 1 20.35 -22.90 -4.95
CA MET A 1 20.90 -23.33 -3.64
C MET A 1 20.06 -22.68 -2.57
N VAL A 2 19.75 -23.36 -1.46
CA VAL A 2 19.03 -22.72 -0.33
C VAL A 2 19.98 -21.75 0.36
N HIS A 3 19.55 -20.51 0.57
CA HIS A 3 20.40 -19.45 1.14
C HIS A 3 20.44 -19.51 2.67
N LEU A 4 19.37 -19.97 3.32
CA LEU A 4 19.31 -20.08 4.78
C LEU A 4 20.13 -21.26 5.31
N SER A 5 20.96 -20.97 6.30
CA SER A 5 21.66 -21.98 7.09
C SER A 5 20.72 -22.69 8.07
N THR A 6 21.18 -23.78 8.69
CA THR A 6 20.44 -24.47 9.76
C THR A 6 20.11 -23.54 10.94
N LEU A 7 21.01 -22.60 11.26
CA LEU A 7 20.76 -21.60 12.30
C LEU A 7 19.58 -20.70 11.91
N ASP A 8 19.53 -20.23 10.67
CA ASP A 8 18.46 -19.35 10.19
C ASP A 8 17.09 -20.04 10.24
N TRP A 9 17.02 -21.30 9.79
CA TRP A 9 15.80 -22.10 9.89
C TRP A 9 15.35 -22.34 11.33
N SER A 10 16.31 -22.55 12.25
CA SER A 10 15.99 -22.71 13.67
C SER A 10 15.41 -21.43 14.30
N ILE A 11 15.91 -20.25 13.89
CA ILE A 11 15.38 -18.95 14.33
C ILE A 11 13.95 -18.76 13.83
N LEU A 12 13.72 -19.03 12.54
CA LEU A 12 12.40 -18.88 11.92
C LEU A 12 11.37 -19.83 12.56
N GLY A 13 11.73 -21.12 12.72
CA GLY A 13 10.88 -22.10 13.40
C GLY A 13 10.62 -21.77 14.87
N GLY A 14 11.65 -21.29 15.59
CA GLY A 14 11.52 -20.86 16.99
C GLY A 14 10.60 -19.66 17.16
N CYS A 15 10.75 -18.63 16.33
CA CYS A 15 9.88 -17.45 16.35
C CYS A 15 8.43 -17.84 16.04
N PHE A 16 8.22 -18.69 15.03
CA PHE A 16 6.89 -19.19 14.70
C PHE A 16 6.26 -19.97 15.85
N ALA A 17 7.02 -20.85 16.51
CA ALA A 17 6.54 -21.60 17.68
C ALA A 17 6.13 -20.68 18.84
N VAL A 18 6.89 -19.60 19.11
CA VAL A 18 6.54 -18.61 20.12
C VAL A 18 5.20 -17.93 19.80
N LEU A 19 4.95 -17.59 18.53
CA LEU A 19 3.69 -17.00 18.10
C LEU A 19 2.52 -17.96 18.26
N VAL A 20 2.70 -19.23 17.87
CA VAL A 20 1.67 -20.27 18.05
C VAL A 20 1.35 -20.47 19.53
N VAL A 21 2.36 -20.56 20.39
CA VAL A 21 2.17 -20.68 21.85
C VAL A 21 1.44 -19.45 22.40
N ALA A 22 1.85 -18.25 22.01
CA ALA A 22 1.18 -17.01 22.42
C ALA A 22 -0.31 -17.04 22.02
N ALA A 23 -0.61 -17.31 20.74
CA ALA A 23 -1.99 -17.35 20.25
C ALA A 23 -2.86 -18.41 20.94
N ILE A 24 -2.34 -19.63 21.15
CA ILE A 24 -3.07 -20.71 21.85
C ILE A 24 -3.33 -20.31 23.31
N THR A 25 -2.33 -19.75 24.00
CA THR A 25 -2.48 -19.40 25.42
C THR A 25 -3.46 -18.26 25.65
N THR A 26 -3.57 -17.32 24.70
CA THR A 26 -4.49 -16.17 24.76
C THR A 26 -5.89 -16.44 24.23
N ASN A 27 -6.11 -17.49 23.42
CA ASN A 27 -7.43 -17.85 22.86
C ASN A 27 -8.51 -18.01 23.95
N ARG A 28 -8.13 -18.39 25.18
CA ARG A 28 -9.09 -18.47 26.30
C ARG A 28 -9.90 -17.18 26.53
N TYR A 29 -9.38 -16.02 26.11
CA TYR A 29 -10.01 -14.70 26.24
C TYR A 29 -10.89 -14.31 25.03
N ALA A 30 -10.94 -15.11 23.95
CA ALA A 30 -11.69 -14.81 22.72
C ALA A 30 -13.11 -15.40 22.69
N ARG A 31 -13.74 -15.65 23.86
CA ARG A 31 -15.01 -16.38 23.96
C ARG A 31 -16.26 -15.51 23.79
N SER A 32 -16.13 -14.18 23.83
CA SER A 32 -17.21 -13.20 23.65
C SER A 32 -17.11 -12.51 22.28
N VAL A 33 -18.20 -11.92 21.79
CA VAL A 33 -18.19 -11.13 20.53
C VAL A 33 -17.33 -9.87 20.69
N SER A 34 -17.41 -9.19 21.84
CA SER A 34 -16.56 -8.03 22.17
C SER A 34 -15.08 -8.41 22.28
N GLY A 35 -14.74 -9.58 22.86
CA GLY A 35 -13.38 -10.12 22.88
C GLY A 35 -12.87 -10.52 21.50
N PHE A 36 -13.76 -11.02 20.63
CA PHE A 36 -13.41 -11.37 19.24
C PHE A 36 -13.21 -10.14 18.34
N LEU A 37 -13.99 -9.06 18.52
CA LEU A 37 -13.97 -7.87 17.66
C LEU A 37 -13.11 -6.71 18.19
N ALA A 38 -13.05 -6.53 19.50
CA ALA A 38 -12.53 -5.32 20.16
C ALA A 38 -11.63 -5.61 21.38
N ALA A 39 -11.24 -6.87 21.61
CA ALA A 39 -10.38 -7.27 22.73
C ALA A 39 -10.88 -6.76 24.10
N ASP A 40 -12.21 -6.75 24.28
CA ASP A 40 -12.91 -6.26 25.48
C ASP A 40 -12.43 -4.87 25.96
N ARG A 41 -11.95 -4.02 25.03
CA ARG A 41 -11.43 -2.66 25.32
C ARG A 41 -10.36 -2.66 26.41
N CYS A 42 -9.46 -3.64 26.43
CA CYS A 42 -8.43 -3.74 27.48
C CYS A 42 -7.03 -3.26 27.07
N ALA A 43 -6.83 -2.83 25.82
CA ALA A 43 -5.50 -2.52 25.30
C ALA A 43 -5.05 -1.08 25.62
N GLY A 44 -3.86 -0.94 26.21
CA GLY A 44 -3.22 0.35 26.50
C GLY A 44 -2.54 0.98 25.28
N ARG A 45 -2.20 2.28 25.36
CA ARG A 45 -1.67 3.06 24.25
C ARG A 45 -0.42 2.50 23.56
N TYR A 46 0.54 1.92 24.31
CA TYR A 46 1.79 1.42 23.72
C TYR A 46 1.55 0.08 23.05
N LEU A 47 0.72 -0.76 23.67
CA LEU A 47 0.32 -2.02 23.09
C LEU A 47 -0.41 -1.78 21.76
N ILE A 48 -1.39 -0.87 21.74
CA ILE A 48 -2.10 -0.49 20.52
C ILE A 48 -1.12 0.12 19.50
N ALA A 49 -0.28 1.07 19.90
CA ALA A 49 0.64 1.72 18.96
C ALA A 49 1.60 0.71 18.29
N VAL A 50 2.09 -0.29 19.03
CA VAL A 50 2.99 -1.32 18.48
C VAL A 50 2.21 -2.32 17.61
N SER A 51 1.11 -2.87 18.11
CA SER A 51 0.32 -3.89 17.39
C SER A 51 -0.33 -3.32 16.14
N TYR A 52 -1.00 -2.17 16.24
CA TYR A 52 -1.57 -1.46 15.10
C TYR A 52 -0.52 -1.12 14.05
N GLY A 53 0.66 -0.66 14.50
CA GLY A 53 1.75 -0.33 13.61
C GLY A 53 2.36 -1.55 12.91
N MET A 54 2.24 -2.77 13.47
CA MET A 54 2.61 -4.00 12.75
C MET A 54 1.57 -4.42 11.73
N ALA A 55 0.30 -4.30 12.08
CA ALA A 55 -0.79 -4.60 11.15
C ALA A 55 -0.78 -3.72 9.88
N GLN A 56 -0.12 -2.55 9.95
CA GLN A 56 0.10 -1.66 8.82
C GLN A 56 1.39 -1.92 8.03
N LEU A 57 2.31 -2.72 8.57
CA LEU A 57 3.62 -2.96 7.97
C LEU A 57 3.75 -4.42 7.53
N GLY A 58 3.28 -4.71 6.31
CA GLY A 58 3.47 -6.00 5.67
C GLY A 58 4.66 -6.03 4.73
N VAL A 59 5.00 -7.23 4.23
CA VAL A 59 6.01 -7.42 3.18
C VAL A 59 5.70 -6.54 1.96
N ILE A 60 4.43 -6.43 1.57
CA ILE A 60 4.00 -5.57 0.46
C ILE A 60 4.35 -4.09 0.65
N SER A 61 4.16 -3.55 1.86
CA SER A 61 4.46 -2.16 2.20
C SER A 61 5.97 -1.92 2.19
N LEU A 62 6.75 -2.89 2.67
CA LEU A 62 8.20 -2.83 2.63
C LEU A 62 8.71 -2.86 1.18
N VAL A 63 8.20 -3.76 0.34
CA VAL A 63 8.55 -3.84 -1.10
C VAL A 63 8.22 -2.53 -1.81
N TRP A 64 7.06 -1.92 -1.55
CA TRP A 64 6.75 -0.57 -2.05
C TRP A 64 7.87 0.40 -1.67
N PHE A 65 8.13 0.60 -0.38
CA PHE A 65 9.14 1.58 0.03
C PHE A 65 10.52 1.25 -0.52
N TRP A 66 10.89 -0.03 -0.61
CA TRP A 66 12.17 -0.43 -1.18
C TRP A 66 12.29 -0.11 -2.66
N GLN A 67 11.24 -0.34 -3.46
CA GLN A 67 11.20 0.09 -4.87
C GLN A 67 11.38 1.62 -4.98
N GLN A 68 10.67 2.38 -4.15
CA GLN A 68 10.72 3.83 -4.12
C GLN A 68 12.12 4.36 -3.72
N TYR A 69 12.65 3.93 -2.59
CA TYR A 69 13.95 4.42 -2.08
C TYR A 69 15.14 3.90 -2.88
N TYR A 70 15.03 2.75 -3.56
CA TYR A 70 16.06 2.31 -4.51
C TYR A 70 16.14 3.25 -5.72
N LYS A 71 14.99 3.73 -6.21
CA LYS A 71 14.89 4.56 -7.41
C LYS A 71 15.33 6.01 -7.14
N VAL A 72 14.83 6.61 -6.06
CA VAL A 72 15.01 8.05 -5.80
C VAL A 72 15.76 8.42 -4.51
N GLY A 73 16.12 7.45 -3.65
CA GLY A 73 16.92 7.72 -2.45
C GLY A 73 16.34 8.78 -1.52
N PHE A 74 17.17 9.73 -1.09
CA PHE A 74 16.81 10.76 -0.12
C PHE A 74 15.87 11.84 -0.67
N THR A 75 15.83 12.05 -1.99
CA THR A 75 14.92 13.06 -2.58
C THR A 75 13.45 12.74 -2.27
N SER A 76 13.11 11.45 -2.13
CA SER A 76 11.80 11.01 -1.68
C SER A 76 11.43 11.53 -0.29
N ILE A 77 12.40 11.58 0.64
CA ILE A 77 12.19 12.08 2.00
C ILE A 77 11.87 13.57 1.98
N TRP A 78 12.61 14.33 1.16
CA TRP A 78 12.39 15.77 1.00
C TRP A 78 10.97 16.06 0.55
N TRP A 79 10.52 15.44 -0.54
CA TRP A 79 9.18 15.64 -1.06
C TRP A 79 8.09 15.07 -0.14
N GLY A 80 8.40 14.02 0.62
CA GLY A 80 7.54 13.51 1.68
C GLY A 80 7.31 14.51 2.83
N PHE A 81 8.20 15.47 3.07
CA PHE A 81 7.96 16.54 4.05
C PHE A 81 6.77 17.43 3.69
N MET A 82 6.31 17.42 2.44
CA MET A 82 5.11 18.14 2.02
C MET A 82 3.83 17.62 2.70
N GLU A 83 3.81 16.37 3.17
CA GLU A 83 2.68 15.82 3.93
C GLU A 83 2.60 16.38 5.36
N ASN A 84 3.72 16.81 5.94
CA ASN A 84 3.75 17.32 7.32
C ASN A 84 2.79 18.50 7.55
N PRO A 85 2.80 19.59 6.75
CA PRO A 85 1.83 20.67 6.93
C PRO A 85 0.39 20.21 6.72
N ALA A 86 0.13 19.29 5.78
CA ALA A 86 -1.19 18.72 5.56
C ALA A 86 -1.70 17.97 6.81
N MET A 87 -0.87 17.12 7.42
CA MET A 87 -1.20 16.40 8.65
C MET A 87 -1.45 17.36 9.82
N ILE A 88 -0.65 18.42 9.96
CA ILE A 88 -0.85 19.44 11.00
C ILE A 88 -2.21 20.13 10.82
N LEU A 89 -2.56 20.51 9.58
CA LEU A 89 -3.85 21.12 9.26
C LEU A 89 -5.02 20.18 9.55
N ILE A 90 -4.92 18.90 9.19
CA ILE A 90 -5.94 17.88 9.48
C ILE A 90 -6.12 17.72 10.98
N ALA A 91 -5.02 17.61 11.73
CA ALA A 91 -5.05 17.48 13.19
C ALA A 91 -5.69 18.70 13.86
N LEU A 92 -5.30 19.92 13.46
CA LEU A 92 -5.79 21.18 14.01
C LEU A 92 -7.27 21.46 13.70
N SER A 93 -7.69 21.16 12.46
CA SER A 93 -9.04 21.44 12.00
C SER A 93 -10.02 20.32 12.36
N GLY A 94 -9.52 19.12 12.68
CA GLY A 94 -10.33 17.92 12.76
C GLY A 94 -10.97 17.56 11.41
N TRP A 95 -10.28 17.85 10.30
CA TRP A 95 -10.79 17.68 8.94
C TRP A 95 -11.45 16.31 8.76
N VAL A 96 -12.68 16.32 8.25
CA VAL A 96 -13.60 15.18 8.12
C VAL A 96 -13.97 14.49 9.44
N VAL A 97 -13.02 14.06 10.26
CA VAL A 97 -13.19 13.28 11.49
C VAL A 97 -14.11 13.96 12.49
N TYR A 98 -13.91 15.26 12.74
CA TYR A 98 -14.71 16.00 13.73
C TYR A 98 -16.19 16.01 13.33
N ARG A 99 -16.50 16.33 12.07
CA ARG A 99 -17.88 16.35 11.58
C ARG A 99 -18.48 14.95 11.48
N PHE A 100 -17.69 13.96 11.09
CA PHE A 100 -18.14 12.57 11.08
C PHE A 100 -18.58 12.15 12.49
N ARG A 101 -17.80 12.44 13.53
CA ARG A 101 -18.19 12.17 14.92
C ARG A 101 -19.48 12.89 15.33
N GLN A 102 -19.72 14.11 14.84
CA GLN A 102 -20.98 14.83 15.08
C GLN A 102 -22.21 14.12 14.49
N THR A 103 -22.05 13.28 13.46
CA THR A 103 -23.18 12.49 12.93
C THR A 103 -23.64 11.37 13.86
N ARG A 104 -22.82 11.02 14.86
CA ARG A 104 -23.01 9.84 15.73
C ARG A 104 -23.15 8.51 14.97
N ALA A 105 -22.74 8.47 13.70
CA ALA A 105 -22.65 7.24 12.93
C ALA A 105 -21.47 6.39 13.45
N LEU A 106 -21.73 5.11 13.65
CA LEU A 106 -20.73 4.12 14.07
C LEU A 106 -19.84 3.69 12.90
N THR A 107 -20.43 3.55 11.71
CA THR A 107 -19.71 3.15 10.48
C THR A 107 -19.90 4.15 9.34
N MET A 108 -18.97 4.13 8.40
CA MET A 108 -19.09 4.94 7.18
C MET A 108 -20.33 4.55 6.37
N ALA A 109 -20.65 3.26 6.33
CA ALA A 109 -21.84 2.73 5.70
C ALA A 109 -23.14 3.30 6.32
N GLN A 110 -23.20 3.38 7.66
CA GLN A 110 -24.33 4.00 8.36
C GLN A 110 -24.46 5.49 8.01
N PHE A 111 -23.35 6.22 7.98
CA PHE A 111 -23.35 7.62 7.55
C PHE A 111 -23.90 7.79 6.12
N PHE A 112 -23.49 6.93 5.18
CA PHE A 112 -24.02 6.96 3.81
C PHE A 112 -25.52 6.67 3.74
N GLU A 113 -26.06 5.85 4.64
CA GLU A 113 -27.51 5.64 4.73
C GLU A 113 -28.24 6.85 5.29
N ILE A 114 -27.71 7.47 6.36
CA ILE A 114 -28.27 8.70 6.95
C ILE A 114 -28.29 9.84 5.92
N ARG A 115 -27.20 10.00 5.16
CA ARG A 115 -27.00 11.15 4.26
C ARG A 115 -27.64 10.98 2.89
N TYR A 116 -27.66 9.77 2.34
CA TYR A 116 -28.03 9.53 0.95
C TYR A 116 -29.17 8.53 0.79
N SER A 117 -28.93 7.24 1.07
CA SER A 117 -29.96 6.20 1.06
C SER A 117 -29.40 4.84 1.48
N ARG A 118 -30.28 3.92 1.90
CA ARG A 118 -29.95 2.51 2.15
C ARG A 118 -29.36 1.80 0.92
N ARG A 119 -29.87 2.11 -0.28
CA ARG A 119 -29.34 1.53 -1.54
C ARG A 119 -27.91 1.98 -1.79
N PHE A 120 -27.63 3.27 -1.56
CA PHE A 120 -26.29 3.82 -1.69
C PHE A 120 -25.32 3.24 -0.67
N ARG A 121 -25.76 3.06 0.60
CA ARG A 121 -24.98 2.36 1.63
C ARG A 121 -24.48 0.99 1.14
N VAL A 122 -25.39 0.14 0.69
CA VAL A 122 -25.04 -1.22 0.26
C VAL A 122 -24.11 -1.20 -0.95
N PHE A 123 -24.41 -0.35 -1.93
CA PHE A 123 -23.55 -0.19 -3.10
C PHE A 123 -22.14 0.26 -2.70
N ALA A 124 -22.02 1.31 -1.88
CA ALA A 124 -20.71 1.79 -1.41
C ALA A 124 -19.97 0.73 -0.58
N GLY A 125 -20.65 -0.02 0.28
CA GLY A 125 -20.08 -1.15 1.01
C GLY A 125 -19.56 -2.27 0.10
N LEU A 126 -20.30 -2.60 -0.97
CA LEU A 126 -19.87 -3.57 -1.96
C LEU A 126 -18.66 -3.10 -2.76
N VAL A 127 -18.63 -1.82 -3.18
CA VAL A 127 -17.48 -1.24 -3.87
C VAL A 127 -16.26 -1.19 -2.96
N ALA A 128 -16.43 -0.82 -1.69
CA ALA A 128 -15.37 -0.84 -0.68
C ALA A 128 -14.79 -2.25 -0.50
N PHE A 129 -15.65 -3.25 -0.39
CA PHE A 129 -15.25 -4.65 -0.29
C PHE A 129 -14.49 -5.11 -1.54
N LEU A 130 -15.03 -4.89 -2.74
CA LEU A 130 -14.39 -5.28 -4.00
C LEU A 130 -13.03 -4.59 -4.21
N SER A 131 -12.97 -3.29 -3.99
CA SER A 131 -11.72 -2.52 -4.04
C SER A 131 -10.70 -3.07 -3.03
N GLY A 132 -11.15 -3.34 -1.80
CA GLY A 132 -10.32 -3.88 -0.73
C GLY A 132 -9.73 -5.25 -1.03
N ILE A 133 -10.54 -6.19 -1.53
CA ILE A 133 -10.03 -7.53 -1.88
C ILE A 133 -9.12 -7.50 -3.11
N ILE A 134 -9.37 -6.64 -4.11
CA ILE A 134 -8.48 -6.47 -5.27
C ILE A 134 -7.14 -5.87 -4.83
N ASN A 135 -7.17 -4.85 -3.96
CA ASN A 135 -5.98 -4.22 -3.40
C ASN A 135 -5.15 -5.24 -2.60
N TYR A 136 -5.80 -6.03 -1.74
CA TYR A 136 -5.20 -7.11 -0.97
C TYR A 136 -4.76 -8.31 -1.83
N GLY A 137 -5.37 -8.52 -2.99
CA GLY A 137 -5.27 -9.73 -3.80
C GLY A 137 -3.86 -10.06 -4.29
N ILE A 138 -2.94 -9.09 -4.33
CA ILE A 138 -1.53 -9.30 -4.73
C ILE A 138 -0.59 -9.58 -3.55
N PHE A 139 -1.03 -9.36 -2.30
CA PHE A 139 -0.16 -9.47 -1.13
C PHE A 139 0.46 -10.88 -1.02
N PRO A 140 -0.30 -11.97 -1.23
CA PRO A 140 0.27 -13.32 -1.16
C PRO A 140 1.28 -13.60 -2.27
N ALA A 141 1.03 -13.17 -3.51
CA ALA A 141 1.97 -13.33 -4.63
C ALA A 141 3.32 -12.65 -4.35
N VAL A 142 3.28 -11.37 -3.98
CA VAL A 142 4.50 -10.59 -3.69
C VAL A 142 5.27 -11.23 -2.54
N ALA A 143 4.59 -11.66 -1.48
CA ALA A 143 5.23 -12.32 -0.36
C ALA A 143 5.83 -13.69 -0.74
N ALA A 144 5.15 -14.48 -1.58
CA ALA A 144 5.67 -15.77 -2.03
C ALA A 144 6.95 -15.61 -2.87
N ARG A 145 6.95 -14.71 -3.87
CA ARG A 145 8.16 -14.41 -4.67
C ARG A 145 9.30 -13.89 -3.79
N PHE A 146 8.95 -13.04 -2.83
CA PHE A 146 9.88 -12.49 -1.85
C PHE A 146 10.58 -13.61 -1.06
N PHE A 147 9.83 -14.53 -0.46
CA PHE A 147 10.42 -15.62 0.32
C PHE A 147 11.14 -16.67 -0.54
N ILE A 148 10.71 -16.88 -1.80
CA ILE A 148 11.44 -17.73 -2.75
C ILE A 148 12.84 -17.14 -3.02
N ALA A 149 12.93 -15.85 -3.32
CA ALA A 149 14.21 -15.15 -3.52
C ALA A 149 15.06 -15.14 -2.25
N LEU A 150 14.49 -14.74 -1.12
CA LEU A 150 15.23 -14.59 0.14
C LEU A 150 15.80 -15.92 0.60
N CYS A 151 15.02 -16.99 0.50
CA CYS A 151 15.40 -18.30 1.03
C CYS A 151 16.13 -19.18 0.02
N GLY A 152 16.16 -18.83 -1.26
CA GLY A 152 16.72 -19.67 -2.32
C GLY A 152 15.93 -20.97 -2.51
N LEU A 153 14.60 -20.91 -2.37
CA LEU A 153 13.73 -22.08 -2.54
C LEU A 153 13.70 -22.50 -4.02
N PRO A 154 13.61 -23.81 -4.33
CA PRO A 154 13.50 -24.26 -5.71
C PRO A 154 12.18 -23.77 -6.33
N LEU A 155 12.15 -23.58 -7.65
CA LEU A 155 10.92 -23.15 -8.35
C LEU A 155 9.81 -24.21 -8.31
N VAL A 156 10.20 -25.48 -8.25
CA VAL A 156 9.33 -26.64 -8.14
C VAL A 156 9.72 -27.43 -6.90
N THR A 157 8.73 -27.78 -6.08
CA THR A 157 8.91 -28.60 -4.88
C THR A 157 8.22 -29.95 -5.09
N ALA A 158 8.95 -31.03 -4.83
CA ALA A 158 8.39 -32.38 -4.81
C ALA A 158 7.57 -32.60 -3.53
N VAL A 159 6.27 -32.84 -3.67
CA VAL A 159 5.36 -33.22 -2.58
C VAL A 159 4.93 -34.67 -2.81
N GLY A 160 5.68 -35.60 -2.23
CA GLY A 160 5.52 -37.03 -2.53
C GLY A 160 5.88 -37.31 -3.99
N PRO A 161 5.00 -37.92 -4.81
CA PRO A 161 5.25 -38.17 -6.23
C PRO A 161 4.93 -36.97 -7.15
N TRP A 162 4.41 -35.87 -6.62
CA TRP A 162 3.94 -34.73 -7.41
C TRP A 162 4.95 -33.59 -7.42
N GLU A 163 5.24 -33.04 -8.59
CA GLU A 163 6.00 -31.80 -8.75
C GLU A 163 5.03 -30.62 -8.76
N VAL A 164 5.13 -29.75 -7.76
CA VAL A 164 4.22 -28.61 -7.56
C VAL A 164 5.00 -27.31 -7.62
N PRO A 165 4.49 -26.26 -8.32
CA PRO A 165 5.11 -24.95 -8.30
C PRO A 165 5.23 -24.43 -6.86
N THR A 166 6.45 -24.13 -6.43
CA THR A 166 6.74 -23.66 -5.07
C THR A 166 6.02 -22.35 -4.78
N PHE A 167 5.86 -21.49 -5.80
CA PHE A 167 5.08 -20.27 -5.71
C PHE A 167 3.65 -20.52 -5.20
N ALA A 168 2.91 -21.43 -5.82
CA ALA A 168 1.55 -21.76 -5.42
C ALA A 168 1.50 -22.45 -4.05
N LEU A 169 2.43 -23.38 -3.79
CA LEU A 169 2.51 -24.11 -2.53
C LEU A 169 2.79 -23.18 -1.35
N LEU A 170 3.82 -22.33 -1.47
CA LEU A 170 4.23 -21.39 -0.41
C LEU A 170 3.12 -20.39 -0.12
N MET A 171 2.49 -19.86 -1.17
CA MET A 171 1.34 -18.97 -1.02
C MET A 171 0.19 -19.63 -0.26
N ALA A 172 -0.15 -20.89 -0.58
CA ALA A 172 -1.17 -21.64 0.13
C ALA A 172 -0.80 -21.85 1.61
N VAL A 173 0.44 -22.24 1.90
CA VAL A 173 0.93 -22.42 3.28
C VAL A 173 0.85 -21.11 4.07
N MET A 174 1.26 -20.00 3.47
CA MET A 174 1.24 -18.68 4.09
C MET A 174 -0.19 -18.20 4.38
N LEU A 175 -1.12 -18.37 3.44
CA LEU A 175 -2.54 -18.02 3.63
C LEU A 175 -3.22 -18.93 4.67
N VAL A 176 -2.94 -20.23 4.65
CA VAL A 176 -3.44 -21.18 5.67
C VAL A 176 -2.91 -20.80 7.05
N THR A 177 -1.66 -20.37 7.14
CA THR A 177 -1.06 -19.89 8.39
C THR A 177 -1.78 -18.65 8.91
N ALA A 178 -2.04 -17.65 8.06
CA ALA A 178 -2.81 -16.48 8.47
C ALA A 178 -4.25 -16.85 8.88
N LEU A 179 -4.94 -17.69 8.11
CA LEU A 179 -6.28 -18.18 8.48
C LEU A 179 -6.28 -18.91 9.83
N PHE A 180 -5.22 -19.68 10.11
CA PHE A 180 -5.03 -20.33 11.41
C PHE A 180 -5.00 -19.30 12.53
N PHE A 181 -4.20 -18.23 12.43
CA PHE A 181 -4.15 -17.18 13.45
C PHE A 181 -5.46 -16.39 13.57
N VAL A 182 -6.12 -16.06 12.46
CA VAL A 182 -7.43 -15.38 12.45
C VAL A 182 -8.51 -16.22 13.14
N PHE A 183 -8.57 -17.53 12.87
CA PHE A 183 -9.59 -18.40 13.45
C PHE A 183 -9.29 -18.84 14.88
N LEU A 184 -8.00 -18.95 15.23
CA LEU A 184 -7.55 -19.28 16.58
C LEU A 184 -7.69 -18.10 17.54
N GLY A 185 -7.43 -16.88 17.08
CA GLY A 185 -6.98 -15.83 17.98
C GLY A 185 -8.04 -14.94 18.61
N GLY A 186 -9.06 -14.50 17.85
CA GLY A 186 -9.83 -13.30 18.22
C GLY A 186 -8.94 -12.05 18.37
N GLN A 187 -9.53 -10.87 18.54
CA GLN A 187 -8.77 -9.61 18.57
C GLN A 187 -7.72 -9.56 19.71
N VAL A 188 -7.97 -10.22 20.85
CA VAL A 188 -6.98 -10.30 21.95
C VAL A 188 -5.69 -10.99 21.50
N ALA A 189 -5.77 -12.18 20.90
CA ALA A 189 -4.56 -12.89 20.49
C ALA A 189 -3.83 -12.13 19.38
N VAL A 190 -4.58 -11.56 18.43
CA VAL A 190 -4.01 -10.73 17.35
C VAL A 190 -3.21 -9.57 17.93
N ILE A 191 -3.75 -8.83 18.91
CA ILE A 191 -3.02 -7.73 19.54
C ILE A 191 -1.73 -8.23 20.22
N VAL A 192 -1.76 -9.39 20.88
CA VAL A 192 -0.58 -9.94 21.56
C VAL A 192 0.46 -10.44 20.57
N THR A 193 0.07 -11.20 19.54
CA THR A 193 0.99 -11.68 18.51
C THR A 193 1.62 -10.52 17.75
N ASP A 194 0.82 -9.51 17.38
CA ASP A 194 1.29 -8.33 16.65
C ASP A 194 2.23 -7.48 17.51
N PHE A 195 2.00 -7.43 18.83
CA PHE A 195 2.93 -6.80 19.77
C PHE A 195 4.29 -7.50 19.80
N LEU A 196 4.29 -8.84 19.91
CA LEU A 196 5.50 -9.64 19.93
C LEU A 196 6.26 -9.52 18.61
N GLN A 197 5.57 -9.66 17.48
CA GLN A 197 6.13 -9.47 16.14
C GLN A 197 6.66 -8.05 15.96
N GLY A 198 5.97 -7.05 16.50
CA GLY A 198 6.34 -5.64 16.33
C GLY A 198 7.52 -5.18 17.15
N THR A 199 7.64 -5.73 18.35
CA THR A 199 8.82 -5.52 19.20
C THR A 199 10.03 -6.22 18.59
N PHE A 200 9.85 -7.48 18.18
CA PHE A 200 10.90 -8.26 17.53
C PHE A 200 11.37 -7.62 16.22
N GLY A 201 10.45 -7.28 15.32
CA GLY A 201 10.76 -6.68 14.03
C GLY A 201 11.50 -5.34 14.16
N GLN A 202 11.14 -4.50 15.13
CA GLN A 202 11.85 -3.24 15.36
C GLN A 202 13.32 -3.46 15.79
N LEU A 203 13.57 -4.44 16.67
CA LEU A 203 14.92 -4.79 17.10
C LEU A 203 15.75 -5.37 15.94
N VAL A 204 15.15 -6.26 15.14
CA VAL A 204 15.80 -6.86 13.97
C VAL A 204 16.12 -5.81 12.91
N PHE A 205 15.17 -4.93 12.57
CA PHE A 205 15.41 -3.88 11.58
C PHE A 205 16.50 -2.90 12.04
N LEU A 206 16.54 -2.56 13.32
CA LEU A 206 17.64 -1.77 13.88
C LEU A 206 18.98 -2.51 13.77
N ALA A 207 19.04 -3.79 14.10
CA ALA A 207 20.26 -4.59 13.98
C ALA A 207 20.75 -4.69 12.52
N VAL A 208 19.84 -4.91 11.57
CA VAL A 208 20.14 -4.93 10.13
C VAL A 208 20.67 -3.57 9.66
N MET A 209 20.04 -2.46 10.04
CA MET A 209 20.53 -1.12 9.68
C MET A 209 21.94 -0.86 10.21
N LEU A 210 22.19 -1.18 11.48
CA LEU A 210 23.51 -0.98 12.10
C LEU A 210 24.57 -1.85 11.45
N PHE A 211 24.23 -3.10 11.09
CA PHE A 211 25.10 -3.97 10.33
C PHE A 211 25.44 -3.38 8.96
N LEU A 212 24.43 -2.98 8.18
CA LEU A 212 24.63 -2.43 6.84
C LEU A 212 25.48 -1.15 6.86
N LEU A 213 25.22 -0.23 7.79
CA LEU A 213 25.99 1.02 7.90
C LEU A 213 27.39 0.84 8.50
N ALA A 214 27.67 -0.30 9.12
CA ALA A 214 29.02 -0.69 9.51
C ALA A 214 29.78 -1.37 8.37
N THR A 215 29.06 -2.06 7.47
CA THR A 215 29.63 -2.74 6.29
C THR A 215 29.91 -1.76 5.15
N TYR A 216 28.97 -0.88 4.82
CA TYR A 216 29.09 0.08 3.72
C TYR A 216 29.35 1.48 4.27
N SER A 217 30.48 2.07 3.87
CA SER A 217 30.92 3.37 4.40
C SER A 217 30.06 4.53 3.86
N TRP A 218 29.94 5.60 4.64
CA TRP A 218 29.22 6.80 4.17
C TRP A 218 29.86 7.42 2.92
N SER A 219 31.19 7.32 2.77
CA SER A 219 31.90 7.75 1.56
C SER A 219 31.46 6.96 0.33
N GLU A 220 31.38 5.64 0.43
CA GLU A 220 30.99 4.76 -0.67
C GLU A 220 29.51 4.94 -1.05
N ILE A 221 28.64 5.10 -0.03
CA ILE A 221 27.25 5.50 -0.22
C ILE A 221 27.21 6.84 -0.98
N GLY A 222 28.01 7.81 -0.56
CA GLY A 222 28.10 9.11 -1.17
C GLY A 222 28.49 9.07 -2.64
N GLU A 223 29.57 8.37 -2.97
CA GLU A 223 30.05 8.19 -4.35
C GLU A 223 28.98 7.55 -5.24
N THR A 224 28.31 6.51 -4.74
CA THR A 224 27.24 5.82 -5.48
C THR A 224 26.05 6.73 -5.74
N LEU A 225 25.59 7.49 -4.74
CA LEU A 225 24.43 8.36 -4.87
C LEU A 225 24.71 9.60 -5.73
N LEU A 226 25.95 10.11 -5.71
CA LEU A 226 26.40 11.23 -6.56
C LEU A 226 26.65 10.82 -8.01
N ALA A 227 26.84 9.53 -8.28
CA ALA A 227 26.98 8.98 -9.64
C ALA A 227 25.63 8.81 -10.38
N ALA A 228 24.51 9.21 -9.77
CA ALA A 228 23.21 9.17 -10.41
C ALA A 228 23.18 10.03 -11.69
N PRO A 229 22.51 9.59 -12.77
CA PRO A 229 22.35 10.39 -13.98
C PRO A 229 21.62 11.72 -13.73
N GLU A 230 21.89 12.71 -14.57
CA GLU A 230 21.20 14.01 -14.56
C GLU A 230 19.68 13.82 -14.69
N GLY A 231 18.89 14.54 -13.88
CA GLY A 231 17.44 14.43 -13.86
C GLY A 231 16.90 13.24 -13.06
N GLN A 232 17.77 12.45 -12.42
CA GLN A 232 17.44 11.29 -11.58
C GLN A 232 18.23 11.31 -10.25
N SER A 233 18.53 12.50 -9.73
CA SER A 233 19.33 12.64 -8.52
C SER A 233 18.70 11.94 -7.32
N MET A 234 19.55 11.32 -6.51
CA MET A 234 19.16 10.62 -5.29
C MET A 234 19.40 11.45 -4.02
N VAL A 235 20.04 12.60 -4.15
CA VAL A 235 20.38 13.50 -3.05
C VAL A 235 19.78 14.90 -3.23
N ASN A 236 19.78 15.42 -4.45
CA ASN A 236 19.27 16.75 -4.75
C ASN A 236 17.80 16.67 -5.17
N PRO A 237 16.86 17.13 -4.32
CA PRO A 237 15.42 16.97 -4.59
C PRO A 237 14.91 17.76 -5.79
N PHE A 238 15.69 18.72 -6.29
CA PHE A 238 15.32 19.56 -7.42
C PHE A 238 15.80 19.03 -8.77
N ASP A 239 16.58 17.94 -8.79
CA ASP A 239 17.07 17.29 -10.00
C ASP A 239 16.36 15.93 -10.25
N LEU A 240 15.03 16.00 -10.42
CA LEU A 240 14.15 14.85 -10.71
C LEU A 240 13.38 15.01 -12.03
N GLY A 241 13.88 15.83 -12.95
CA GLY A 241 13.17 16.19 -14.19
C GLY A 241 12.89 15.03 -15.14
N GLN A 242 13.62 13.91 -15.01
CA GLN A 242 13.47 12.72 -15.86
C GLN A 242 12.86 11.52 -15.11
N GLU A 243 12.55 11.66 -13.82
CA GLU A 243 11.93 10.60 -13.03
C GLU A 243 10.41 10.58 -13.25
N ALA A 244 9.88 9.45 -13.73
CA ALA A 244 8.47 9.34 -14.09
C ALA A 244 7.55 8.87 -12.95
N ASP A 245 8.06 8.08 -11.99
CA ASP A 245 7.21 7.36 -11.03
C ASP A 245 7.19 8.02 -9.65
N PHE A 246 8.35 8.41 -9.13
CA PHE A 246 8.51 8.91 -7.74
C PHE A 246 9.00 10.37 -7.66
N ASN A 247 8.57 11.21 -8.60
CA ASN A 247 8.92 12.63 -8.67
C ASN A 247 8.11 13.51 -7.68
N ALA A 248 8.31 14.83 -7.71
CA ALA A 248 7.58 15.77 -6.86
C ALA A 248 6.05 15.68 -7.00
N PHE A 249 5.55 15.41 -8.21
CA PHE A 249 4.10 15.33 -8.47
C PHE A 249 3.46 14.11 -7.81
N TYR A 250 4.19 12.99 -7.69
CA TYR A 250 3.75 11.83 -6.91
C TYR A 250 3.33 12.24 -5.49
N TRP A 251 4.15 13.04 -4.82
CA TRP A 251 3.87 13.52 -3.47
C TRP A 251 2.76 14.57 -3.42
N VAL A 252 2.61 15.40 -4.46
CA VAL A 252 1.47 16.34 -4.57
C VAL A 252 0.17 15.54 -4.59
N ILE A 253 0.13 14.46 -5.38
CA ILE A 253 -1.02 13.56 -5.40
C ILE A 253 -1.22 12.90 -4.03
N SER A 254 -0.15 12.46 -3.36
CA SER A 254 -0.27 11.89 -2.00
C SER A 254 -0.91 12.85 -1.01
N VAL A 255 -0.57 14.14 -1.04
CA VAL A 255 -1.23 15.18 -0.23
C VAL A 255 -2.71 15.35 -0.59
N VAL A 256 -3.05 15.34 -1.88
CA VAL A 256 -4.45 15.37 -2.33
C VAL A 256 -5.22 14.17 -1.80
N VAL A 257 -4.65 12.96 -1.93
CA VAL A 257 -5.23 11.71 -1.43
C VAL A 257 -5.39 11.75 0.09
N LEU A 258 -4.43 12.32 0.83
CA LEU A 258 -4.49 12.46 2.29
C LEU A 258 -5.70 13.29 2.74
N PHE A 259 -5.96 14.44 2.10
CA PHE A 259 -7.13 15.27 2.43
C PHE A 259 -8.43 14.66 1.91
N TYR A 260 -8.42 14.15 0.68
CA TYR A 260 -9.62 13.67 -0.01
C TYR A 260 -10.11 12.32 0.49
N GLY A 261 -9.18 11.39 0.76
CA GLY A 261 -9.44 10.02 1.17
C GLY A 261 -9.62 9.83 2.67
N MET A 262 -9.73 10.91 3.45
CA MET A 262 -9.90 10.82 4.91
C MET A 262 -11.15 10.02 5.29
N LEU A 263 -10.98 9.02 6.18
CA LEU A 263 -11.97 7.97 6.51
C LEU A 263 -12.37 7.03 5.36
N GLY A 264 -11.74 7.13 4.19
CA GLY A 264 -11.98 6.24 3.05
C GLY A 264 -11.35 4.85 3.23
N TRP A 265 -10.28 4.73 4.00
CA TRP A 265 -9.63 3.44 4.28
C TRP A 265 -10.32 2.72 5.46
N GLN A 266 -10.80 1.49 5.24
CA GLN A 266 -11.54 0.69 6.23
C GLN A 266 -10.82 -0.60 6.64
N GLY A 267 -9.63 -0.87 6.12
CA GLY A 267 -8.89 -2.13 6.32
C GLY A 267 -8.30 -2.35 7.72
N THR A 268 -8.45 -1.40 8.65
CA THR A 268 -7.89 -1.50 10.02
C THR A 268 -8.92 -1.21 11.11
N SER A 269 -10.19 -1.51 10.88
CA SER A 269 -11.31 -1.11 11.75
C SER A 269 -11.29 -1.77 13.15
N GLY A 270 -10.75 -2.99 13.28
CA GLY A 270 -10.71 -3.72 14.56
C GLY A 270 -9.89 -3.04 15.67
N TYR A 271 -8.78 -2.38 15.31
CA TYR A 271 -7.92 -1.69 16.27
C TYR A 271 -8.54 -0.43 16.87
N ASN A 272 -9.40 0.25 16.12
CA ASN A 272 -10.04 1.49 16.55
C ASN A 272 -10.97 1.30 17.74
N ALA A 273 -11.45 0.07 17.96
CA ALA A 273 -12.38 -0.27 19.04
C ALA A 273 -11.69 -0.87 20.27
N ALA A 274 -10.37 -1.14 20.24
CA ALA A 274 -9.68 -1.95 21.24
C ALA A 274 -9.13 -1.20 22.47
N ALA A 275 -9.13 0.14 22.42
CA ALA A 275 -8.58 0.98 23.49
C ALA A 275 -9.42 0.98 24.77
N ILE A 276 -8.73 1.07 25.91
CA ILE A 276 -9.33 1.24 27.25
C ILE A 276 -10.33 2.38 27.29
N ASP A 277 -9.93 3.53 26.75
CA ASP A 277 -10.78 4.70 26.65
C ASP A 277 -10.35 5.59 25.47
N ALA A 278 -11.11 6.67 25.25
CA ALA A 278 -10.84 7.62 24.18
C ALA A 278 -9.50 8.36 24.33
N HIS A 279 -8.98 8.52 25.56
CA HIS A 279 -7.70 9.16 25.82
C HIS A 279 -6.54 8.24 25.42
N GLU A 280 -6.60 6.96 25.81
CA GLU A 280 -5.61 5.94 25.41
C GLU A 280 -5.59 5.77 23.88
N ALA A 281 -6.74 5.76 23.21
CA ALA A 281 -6.82 5.72 21.75
C ALA A 281 -6.16 6.94 21.09
N LYS A 282 -6.38 8.14 21.65
CA LYS A 282 -5.74 9.37 21.17
C LYS A 282 -4.23 9.34 21.36
N MET A 283 -3.76 8.88 22.53
CA MET A 283 -2.33 8.76 22.81
C MET A 283 -1.66 7.68 21.94
N ALA A 284 -2.34 6.56 21.66
CA ALA A 284 -1.84 5.54 20.75
C ALA A 284 -1.59 6.11 19.35
N ASN A 285 -2.51 6.90 18.82
CA ASN A 285 -2.35 7.56 17.51
C ASN A 285 -1.16 8.54 17.48
N ILE A 286 -0.96 9.32 18.55
CA ILE A 286 0.20 10.23 18.68
C ILE A 286 1.51 9.43 18.72
N LEU A 287 1.55 8.31 19.46
CA LEU A 287 2.72 7.44 19.57
C LEU A 287 3.02 6.69 18.27
N ASN A 288 2.00 6.27 17.52
CA ASN A 288 2.17 5.57 16.25
C ASN A 288 3.02 6.37 15.25
N GLY A 289 2.90 7.70 15.26
CA GLY A 289 3.73 8.58 14.41
C GLY A 289 5.23 8.49 14.69
N TRP A 290 5.66 8.26 15.94
CA TRP A 290 7.07 8.03 16.27
C TRP A 290 7.56 6.67 15.77
N ARG A 291 6.76 5.64 16.00
CA ARG A 291 7.07 4.29 15.57
C ARG A 291 7.25 4.23 14.05
N PHE A 292 6.30 4.78 13.27
CA PHE A 292 6.35 4.72 11.81
C PHE A 292 7.64 5.35 11.25
N ARG A 293 8.06 6.51 11.78
CA ARG A 293 9.30 7.19 11.36
C ARG A 293 10.56 6.38 11.64
N VAL A 294 10.59 5.67 12.76
CA VAL A 294 11.72 4.86 13.21
C VAL A 294 11.77 3.52 12.49
N LEU A 295 10.61 2.88 12.36
CA LEU A 295 10.47 1.56 11.77
C LEU A 295 10.70 1.58 10.26
N LEU A 296 10.39 2.69 9.58
CA LEU A 296 10.64 2.85 8.16
C LEU A 296 12.08 3.24 7.80
N LEU A 297 12.99 3.48 8.75
CA LEU A 297 14.38 3.78 8.38
C LEU A 297 15.05 2.63 7.63
N ILE A 298 14.68 1.37 7.94
CA ILE A 298 15.18 0.21 7.20
C ILE A 298 14.73 0.24 5.73
N THR A 299 13.57 0.86 5.43
CA THR A 299 13.10 0.95 4.06
C THR A 299 13.89 1.93 3.23
N LEU A 300 14.64 2.84 3.85
CA LEU A 300 15.61 3.72 3.20
C LEU A 300 17.02 3.11 3.19
N VAL A 301 17.53 2.69 4.35
CA VAL A 301 18.93 2.25 4.51
C VAL A 301 19.23 1.02 3.66
N LEU A 302 18.34 0.02 3.67
CA LEU A 302 18.57 -1.22 2.94
C LEU A 302 18.68 -0.99 1.43
N PRO A 303 17.72 -0.32 0.73
CA PRO A 303 17.85 -0.02 -0.69
C PRO A 303 19.07 0.79 -1.09
N ILE A 304 19.49 1.76 -0.25
CA ILE A 304 20.69 2.55 -0.51
C ILE A 304 21.94 1.64 -0.49
N CYS A 305 22.05 0.78 0.52
CA CYS A 305 23.16 -0.17 0.61
C CYS A 305 23.11 -1.22 -0.52
N ILE A 306 21.92 -1.67 -0.91
CA ILE A 306 21.76 -2.53 -2.09
C ILE A 306 22.27 -1.80 -3.33
N ARG A 307 21.95 -0.51 -3.49
CA ARG A 307 22.40 0.26 -4.66
C ARG A 307 23.93 0.41 -4.69
N VAL A 308 24.58 0.56 -3.54
CA VAL A 308 26.05 0.50 -3.44
C VAL A 308 26.57 -0.82 -4.01
N VAL A 309 26.04 -1.95 -3.52
CA VAL A 309 26.43 -3.29 -4.01
C VAL A 309 26.21 -3.44 -5.51
N MET A 310 25.08 -2.97 -6.03
CA MET A 310 24.71 -3.14 -7.44
C MET A 310 25.50 -2.26 -8.42
N ASN A 311 26.13 -1.17 -7.96
CA ASN A 311 26.78 -0.19 -8.85
C ASN A 311 28.27 0.03 -8.56
N SER A 312 28.77 -0.36 -7.38
CA SER A 312 30.18 -0.24 -7.04
C SER A 312 30.99 -1.35 -7.72
N PRO A 313 32.10 -1.03 -8.41
CA PRO A 313 33.01 -2.03 -8.98
C PRO A 313 33.54 -3.03 -7.96
N ASP A 314 33.70 -2.60 -6.70
CA ASP A 314 34.24 -3.43 -5.61
C ASP A 314 33.28 -4.57 -5.20
N HIS A 315 32.00 -4.43 -5.53
CA HIS A 315 30.94 -5.39 -5.22
C HIS A 315 30.39 -6.14 -6.44
N ALA A 316 31.10 -6.11 -7.57
CA ALA A 316 30.64 -6.70 -8.82
C ALA A 316 30.30 -8.21 -8.71
N SER A 317 30.99 -8.97 -7.86
CA SER A 317 30.68 -10.38 -7.63
C SER A 317 29.33 -10.57 -6.92
N ASP A 318 29.05 -9.72 -5.93
CA ASP A 318 27.81 -9.76 -5.16
C ASP A 318 26.65 -9.29 -6.02
N ALA A 319 26.84 -8.23 -6.81
CA ALA A 319 25.88 -7.78 -7.80
C ALA A 319 25.52 -8.88 -8.81
N ALA A 320 26.53 -9.58 -9.35
CA ALA A 320 26.30 -10.69 -10.28
C ALA A 320 25.53 -11.86 -9.62
N ALA A 321 25.80 -12.16 -8.35
CA ALA A 321 25.04 -13.16 -7.60
C ALA A 321 23.57 -12.73 -7.39
N ILE A 322 23.34 -11.46 -7.10
CA ILE A 322 21.99 -10.90 -6.95
C ILE A 322 21.22 -10.97 -8.27
N GLU A 323 21.83 -10.54 -9.38
CA GLU A 323 21.21 -10.63 -10.72
C GLU A 323 20.91 -12.07 -11.10
N ALA A 324 21.80 -13.03 -10.78
CA ALA A 324 21.54 -14.45 -11.02
C ALA A 324 20.31 -14.98 -10.25
N ILE A 325 20.08 -14.51 -9.01
CA ILE A 325 18.89 -14.87 -8.23
C ILE A 325 17.62 -14.27 -8.84
N ILE A 326 17.69 -13.01 -9.30
CA ILE A 326 16.56 -12.33 -9.96
C ILE A 326 16.22 -13.04 -11.28
N ALA A 327 17.23 -13.28 -12.12
CA ALA A 327 17.07 -13.94 -13.43
C ALA A 327 16.59 -15.40 -13.32
N ALA A 328 16.84 -16.07 -12.19
CA ALA A 328 16.35 -17.42 -11.94
C ALA A 328 14.84 -17.48 -11.62
N GLN A 329 14.18 -16.34 -11.35
CA GLN A 329 12.75 -16.33 -11.09
C GLN A 329 11.94 -16.22 -12.39
N PRO A 330 10.80 -16.94 -12.50
CA PRO A 330 9.98 -16.91 -13.71
C PRO A 330 9.31 -15.55 -13.88
N LEU A 331 9.39 -14.99 -15.09
CA LEU A 331 8.77 -13.71 -15.44
C LEU A 331 7.26 -13.84 -15.64
N ASP A 332 6.76 -14.93 -16.22
CA ASP A 332 5.32 -15.21 -16.42
C ASP A 332 4.53 -14.01 -16.99
N GLY A 333 5.11 -13.34 -18.01
CA GLY A 333 4.53 -12.15 -18.66
C GLY A 333 4.67 -10.83 -17.90
N ALA A 334 5.39 -10.82 -16.77
CA ALA A 334 5.63 -9.61 -15.98
C ALA A 334 6.52 -8.62 -16.72
N ASN A 335 6.34 -7.33 -16.42
CA ASN A 335 7.30 -6.32 -16.84
C ASN A 335 8.66 -6.59 -16.15
N PRO A 336 9.75 -6.82 -16.91
CA PRO A 336 11.03 -7.23 -16.32
C PRO A 336 11.60 -6.23 -15.31
N GLU A 337 11.50 -4.92 -15.56
CA GLU A 337 11.99 -3.88 -14.66
C GLU A 337 11.23 -3.87 -13.34
N VAL A 338 9.89 -3.90 -13.42
CA VAL A 338 9.01 -3.92 -12.24
C VAL A 338 9.21 -5.19 -11.44
N PHE A 339 9.29 -6.33 -12.12
CA PHE A 339 9.51 -7.63 -11.50
C PHE A 339 10.86 -7.68 -10.79
N ALA A 340 11.94 -7.30 -11.47
CA ALA A 340 13.26 -7.21 -10.86
C ALA A 340 13.26 -6.29 -9.64
N ALA A 341 12.58 -5.13 -9.71
CA ALA A 341 12.44 -4.23 -8.57
C ALA A 341 11.66 -4.84 -7.38
N GLU A 342 10.67 -5.69 -7.63
CA GLU A 342 9.91 -6.43 -6.60
C GLU A 342 10.79 -7.45 -5.85
N VAL A 343 11.63 -8.21 -6.57
CA VAL A 343 12.46 -9.29 -5.99
C VAL A 343 13.91 -8.88 -5.67
N ARG A 344 14.33 -7.65 -6.00
CA ARG A 344 15.70 -7.17 -5.76
C ARG A 344 16.09 -7.21 -4.29
N THR A 345 15.23 -6.69 -3.42
CA THR A 345 15.54 -6.61 -1.99
C THR A 345 15.71 -7.98 -1.31
N PRO A 346 14.80 -8.96 -1.49
CA PRO A 346 15.03 -10.29 -0.93
C PRO A 346 16.26 -10.98 -1.52
N ALA A 347 16.51 -10.85 -2.83
CA ALA A 347 17.72 -11.39 -3.45
C ALA A 347 19.00 -10.77 -2.84
N ALA A 348 19.05 -9.44 -2.75
CA ALA A 348 20.18 -8.73 -2.17
C ALA A 348 20.38 -9.03 -0.68
N ALA A 349 19.30 -9.07 0.11
CA ALA A 349 19.38 -9.42 1.52
C ALA A 349 19.97 -10.83 1.74
N SER A 350 19.68 -11.78 0.85
CA SER A 350 20.22 -13.14 0.93
C SER A 350 21.72 -13.24 0.66
N VAL A 351 22.29 -12.28 -0.08
CA VAL A 351 23.73 -12.18 -0.37
C VAL A 351 24.45 -11.33 0.68
N MET A 352 23.84 -10.21 1.08
CA MET A 352 24.47 -9.21 1.95
C MET A 352 24.43 -9.55 3.44
N LEU A 353 23.40 -10.26 3.92
CA LEU A 353 23.23 -10.53 5.34
C LEU A 353 23.89 -11.85 5.77
N PRO A 354 24.68 -11.86 6.86
CA PRO A 354 25.28 -13.08 7.36
C PRO A 354 24.23 -14.03 7.96
N SER A 355 24.59 -15.31 8.03
CA SER A 355 23.84 -16.32 8.77
C SER A 355 23.55 -15.86 10.21
N GLY A 356 22.36 -16.16 10.69
CA GLY A 356 21.79 -15.65 11.93
C GLY A 356 21.01 -14.34 11.71
N LEU A 357 21.65 -13.32 11.13
CA LEU A 357 20.99 -12.05 10.85
C LEU A 357 19.96 -12.18 9.70
N LEU A 358 20.29 -12.97 8.67
CA LEU A 358 19.36 -13.33 7.60
C LEU A 358 18.13 -14.06 8.15
N GLY A 359 18.31 -15.04 9.05
CA GLY A 359 17.22 -15.76 9.71
C GLY A 359 16.35 -14.87 10.60
N LEU A 360 16.97 -13.94 11.35
CA LEU A 360 16.24 -12.93 12.13
C LEU A 360 15.41 -12.02 11.20
N PHE A 361 15.99 -11.55 10.10
CA PHE A 361 15.30 -10.72 9.11
C PHE A 361 14.13 -11.47 8.46
N ALA A 362 14.34 -12.71 8.03
CA ALA A 362 13.29 -13.57 7.49
C ALA A 362 12.14 -13.80 8.49
N ALA A 363 12.46 -14.06 9.76
CA ALA A 363 11.47 -14.24 10.83
C ALA A 363 10.66 -12.95 11.10
N ALA A 364 11.31 -11.78 11.07
CA ALA A 364 10.64 -10.49 11.27
C ALA A 364 9.65 -10.21 10.14
N LEU A 365 10.03 -10.51 8.89
CA LEU A 365 9.18 -10.36 7.72
C LEU A 365 8.04 -11.37 7.68
N LEU A 366 8.26 -12.60 8.17
CA LEU A 366 7.19 -13.58 8.32
C LEU A 366 6.17 -13.11 9.36
N GLY A 367 6.63 -12.53 10.48
CA GLY A 367 5.75 -11.91 11.48
C GLY A 367 4.94 -10.74 10.89
N ALA A 368 5.60 -9.85 10.16
CA ALA A 368 4.96 -8.74 9.43
C ALA A 368 3.90 -9.23 8.43
N PHE A 369 4.21 -10.31 7.70
CA PHE A 369 3.27 -10.95 6.79
C PHE A 369 2.03 -11.46 7.55
N ILE A 370 2.21 -12.24 8.61
CA ILE A 370 1.10 -12.80 9.39
C ILE A 370 0.18 -11.69 9.93
N SER A 371 0.73 -10.70 10.65
CA SER A 371 -0.04 -9.59 11.23
C SER A 371 -0.86 -8.81 10.20
N THR A 372 -0.25 -8.49 9.05
CA THR A 372 -0.93 -7.76 7.97
C THR A 372 -2.03 -8.62 7.37
N ASN A 373 -1.74 -9.88 7.07
CA ASN A 373 -2.69 -10.78 6.42
C ASN A 373 -3.90 -11.06 7.31
N ASP A 374 -3.66 -11.24 8.61
CA ASP A 374 -4.71 -11.44 9.62
C ASP A 374 -5.66 -10.25 9.68
N THR A 375 -5.10 -9.04 9.73
CA THR A 375 -5.86 -7.79 9.80
C THR A 375 -6.74 -7.57 8.56
N TYR A 376 -6.18 -7.81 7.37
CA TYR A 376 -6.89 -7.58 6.11
C TYR A 376 -7.96 -8.64 5.85
N LEU A 377 -7.64 -9.92 6.05
CA LEU A 377 -8.61 -11.02 5.93
C LEU A 377 -9.81 -10.80 6.87
N HIS A 378 -9.54 -10.44 8.13
CA HIS A 378 -10.58 -10.16 9.11
C HIS A 378 -11.41 -8.92 8.74
N SER A 379 -10.76 -7.82 8.34
CA SER A 379 -11.45 -6.56 8.05
C SER A 379 -12.33 -6.65 6.82
N TRP A 380 -11.82 -7.16 5.69
CA TRP A 380 -12.61 -7.28 4.46
C TRP A 380 -13.72 -8.32 4.58
N GLY A 381 -13.45 -9.44 5.25
CA GLY A 381 -14.49 -10.43 5.55
C GLY A 381 -15.59 -9.86 6.43
N SER A 382 -15.24 -9.06 7.44
CA SER A 382 -16.22 -8.41 8.31
C SER A 382 -17.03 -7.34 7.59
N ILE A 383 -16.39 -6.47 6.78
CA ILE A 383 -17.07 -5.42 6.02
C ILE A 383 -18.13 -6.01 5.08
N PHE A 384 -17.80 -7.11 4.38
CA PHE A 384 -18.78 -7.78 3.52
C PHE A 384 -20.03 -8.20 4.30
N ILE A 385 -19.84 -8.83 5.45
CA ILE A 385 -20.97 -9.27 6.27
C ILE A 385 -21.74 -8.09 6.88
N GLN A 386 -21.06 -7.13 7.51
CA GLN A 386 -21.68 -6.03 8.23
C GLN A 386 -22.36 -5.02 7.31
N ASP A 387 -21.73 -4.67 6.19
CA ASP A 387 -22.16 -3.55 5.35
C ASP A 387 -22.89 -3.97 4.07
N VAL A 388 -22.74 -5.22 3.63
CA VAL A 388 -23.42 -5.75 2.44
C VAL A 388 -24.50 -6.75 2.83
N VAL A 389 -24.17 -7.80 3.60
CA VAL A 389 -25.11 -8.90 3.87
C VAL A 389 -26.17 -8.54 4.91
N LEU A 390 -25.76 -8.05 6.08
CA LEU A 390 -26.69 -7.74 7.18
C LEU A 390 -27.75 -6.69 6.82
N PRO A 391 -27.46 -5.64 6.04
CA PRO A 391 -28.48 -4.67 5.64
C PRO A 391 -29.60 -5.26 4.78
N PHE A 392 -29.47 -6.46 4.21
CA PHE A 392 -30.58 -7.14 3.53
C PHE A 392 -31.44 -7.99 4.46
N ARG A 393 -30.98 -8.26 5.69
CA ARG A 393 -31.70 -9.11 6.63
C ARG A 393 -32.74 -8.33 7.40
N LYS A 394 -33.94 -8.91 7.49
CA LYS A 394 -35.06 -8.39 8.30
C LYS A 394 -35.07 -8.95 9.72
N ARG A 395 -34.41 -10.09 9.96
CA ARG A 395 -34.30 -10.75 11.27
C ARG A 395 -32.84 -10.83 11.70
N PRO A 396 -32.52 -10.49 12.96
CA PRO A 396 -31.16 -10.59 13.48
C PRO A 396 -30.65 -12.04 13.41
N LEU A 397 -29.35 -12.20 13.19
CA LEU A 397 -28.68 -13.49 13.27
C LEU A 397 -28.48 -13.88 14.74
N SER A 398 -28.51 -15.19 15.03
CA SER A 398 -28.00 -15.68 16.31
C SER A 398 -26.47 -15.49 16.37
N PRO A 399 -25.87 -15.30 17.56
CA PRO A 399 -24.42 -15.10 17.69
C PRO A 399 -23.60 -16.20 17.00
N ARG A 400 -23.99 -17.47 17.15
CA ARG A 400 -23.32 -18.62 16.49
C ARG A 400 -23.40 -18.55 14.97
N ALA A 401 -24.56 -18.20 14.42
CA ALA A 401 -24.74 -18.08 12.97
C ALA A 401 -23.96 -16.87 12.41
N HIS A 402 -23.88 -15.79 13.17
CA HIS A 402 -23.11 -14.60 12.80
C HIS A 402 -21.61 -14.90 12.73
N LEU A 403 -21.06 -15.57 13.74
CA LEU A 403 -19.64 -15.97 13.76
C LEU A 403 -19.29 -16.94 12.62
N TRP A 404 -20.16 -17.91 12.33
CA TRP A 404 -19.95 -18.82 11.19
C TRP A 404 -19.93 -18.09 9.85
N LEU A 405 -20.84 -17.13 9.68
CA LEU A 405 -20.93 -16.33 8.46
C LEU A 405 -19.67 -15.44 8.28
N LEU A 406 -19.17 -14.84 9.36
CA LEU A 406 -17.91 -14.08 9.35
C LEU A 406 -16.73 -14.98 8.95
N ARG A 407 -16.57 -16.14 9.58
CA ARG A 407 -15.49 -17.09 9.26
C ARG A 407 -15.55 -17.60 7.81
N ALA A 408 -16.76 -17.90 7.32
CA ALA A 408 -16.95 -18.28 5.93
C ALA A 408 -16.57 -17.16 4.95
N SER A 409 -16.91 -15.91 5.28
CA SER A 409 -16.51 -14.75 4.47
C SER A 409 -14.99 -14.56 4.46
N ILE A 410 -14.33 -14.68 5.61
CA ILE A 410 -12.86 -14.57 5.74
C ILE A 410 -12.17 -15.64 4.89
N LEU A 411 -12.64 -16.88 4.95
CA LEU A 411 -12.15 -17.96 4.08
C LEU A 411 -12.36 -17.63 2.59
N GLY A 412 -13.50 -17.06 2.23
CA GLY A 412 -13.79 -16.60 0.87
C GLY A 412 -12.80 -15.53 0.37
N VAL A 413 -12.42 -14.58 1.23
CA VAL A 413 -11.40 -13.57 0.90
C VAL A 413 -10.04 -14.22 0.67
N ALA A 414 -9.65 -15.20 1.49
CA ALA A 414 -8.38 -15.92 1.32
C ALA A 414 -8.35 -16.73 0.01
N ILE A 415 -9.45 -17.40 -0.34
CA ILE A 415 -9.58 -18.13 -1.62
C ILE A 415 -9.49 -17.15 -2.79
N PHE A 416 -10.18 -16.00 -2.70
CA PHE A 416 -10.08 -14.96 -3.72
C PHE A 416 -8.64 -14.48 -3.88
N ALA A 417 -7.95 -14.16 -2.78
CA ALA A 417 -6.58 -13.66 -2.82
C ALA A 417 -5.62 -14.70 -3.41
N PHE A 418 -5.78 -15.98 -3.08
CA PHE A 418 -5.01 -17.08 -3.68
C PHE A 418 -5.20 -17.14 -5.21
N VAL A 419 -6.46 -17.19 -5.67
CA VAL A 419 -6.77 -17.28 -7.11
C VAL A 419 -6.34 -16.02 -7.86
N PHE A 420 -6.60 -14.84 -7.30
CA PHE A 420 -6.19 -13.57 -7.90
C PHE A 420 -4.67 -13.46 -7.99
N SER A 421 -3.94 -13.84 -6.93
CA SER A 421 -2.47 -13.87 -6.92
C SER A 421 -1.88 -14.83 -7.94
N LEU A 422 -2.52 -15.98 -8.22
CA LEU A 422 -2.06 -16.91 -9.26
C LEU A 422 -2.18 -16.33 -10.68
N LEU A 423 -3.14 -15.44 -10.90
CA LEU A 423 -3.43 -14.83 -12.20
C LEU A 423 -2.80 -13.44 -12.35
N TYR A 424 -2.15 -12.94 -11.31
CA TYR A 424 -1.62 -11.58 -11.28
C TYR A 424 -0.20 -11.53 -11.85
N THR A 425 -0.05 -10.68 -12.85
CA THR A 425 1.22 -10.38 -13.50
C THR A 425 1.72 -8.98 -13.10
N PRO A 426 2.90 -8.85 -12.47
CA PRO A 426 3.49 -7.56 -12.12
C PRO A 426 3.75 -6.69 -13.34
N ASN A 427 3.07 -5.54 -13.43
CA ASN A 427 3.20 -4.60 -14.55
C ASN A 427 3.41 -3.14 -14.12
N GLN A 428 3.32 -2.87 -12.81
CA GLN A 428 3.59 -1.57 -12.21
C GLN A 428 4.20 -1.77 -10.83
N TYR A 429 4.97 -0.78 -10.37
CA TYR A 429 5.44 -0.72 -8.98
C TYR A 429 4.28 -0.89 -7.99
N VAL A 430 4.55 -1.53 -6.84
CA VAL A 430 3.54 -1.87 -5.84
C VAL A 430 2.78 -0.62 -5.39
N ALA A 431 3.48 0.50 -5.19
CA ALA A 431 2.91 1.81 -4.89
C ALA A 431 1.77 2.21 -5.84
N MET A 432 2.03 2.06 -7.15
CA MET A 432 1.14 2.46 -8.23
C MET A 432 -0.08 1.56 -8.28
N PHE A 433 0.11 0.25 -8.12
CA PHE A 433 -0.99 -0.70 -8.05
C PHE A 433 -1.89 -0.43 -6.84
N LEU A 434 -1.31 -0.21 -5.66
CA LEU A 434 -2.07 0.05 -4.44
C LEU A 434 -2.83 1.39 -4.50
N ALA A 435 -2.21 2.43 -5.05
CA ALA A 435 -2.87 3.70 -5.28
C ALA A 435 -4.09 3.52 -6.20
N LEU A 436 -3.89 2.88 -7.36
CA LEU A 436 -4.94 2.68 -8.36
C LEU A 436 -6.10 1.81 -7.84
N THR A 437 -5.80 0.68 -7.21
CA THR A 437 -6.83 -0.21 -6.66
C THR A 437 -7.58 0.43 -5.49
N GLY A 438 -6.89 1.23 -4.66
CA GLY A 438 -7.51 2.04 -3.61
C GLY A 438 -8.44 3.11 -4.18
N ALA A 439 -8.10 3.70 -5.33
CA ALA A 439 -8.92 4.69 -6.01
C ALA A 439 -10.25 4.15 -6.55
N ILE A 440 -10.41 2.83 -6.70
CA ILE A 440 -11.70 2.19 -7.07
C ILE A 440 -12.80 2.60 -6.09
N PHE A 441 -12.49 2.62 -4.79
CA PHE A 441 -13.41 3.10 -3.76
C PHE A 441 -13.17 4.58 -3.43
N VAL A 442 -11.93 4.93 -3.05
CA VAL A 442 -11.61 6.27 -2.54
C VAL A 442 -11.88 7.35 -3.57
N GLY A 443 -11.66 7.06 -4.86
CA GLY A 443 -11.87 7.97 -5.98
C GLY A 443 -13.26 8.61 -5.94
N GLY A 444 -14.32 7.83 -5.71
CA GLY A 444 -15.68 8.36 -5.56
C GLY A 444 -16.13 8.59 -4.11
N ALA A 445 -15.67 7.76 -3.18
CA ALA A 445 -16.10 7.80 -1.78
C ALA A 445 -15.68 9.11 -1.09
N GLY A 446 -14.49 9.66 -1.42
CA GLY A 446 -14.04 10.94 -0.84
C GLY A 446 -15.04 12.07 -1.11
N SER A 447 -15.58 12.16 -2.33
CA SER A 447 -16.61 13.14 -2.70
C SER A 447 -17.90 12.92 -1.91
N ALA A 448 -18.33 11.66 -1.76
CA ALA A 448 -19.54 11.33 -0.99
C ALA A 448 -19.36 11.65 0.51
N ILE A 449 -18.18 11.42 1.08
CA ILE A 449 -17.84 11.69 2.48
C ILE A 449 -17.77 13.20 2.73
N ILE A 450 -16.88 13.90 2.00
CA ILE A 450 -16.64 15.33 2.18
C ILE A 450 -17.88 16.12 1.80
N GLY A 451 -18.47 15.84 0.65
CA GLY A 451 -19.71 16.48 0.22
C GLY A 451 -20.87 16.23 1.17
N GLY A 452 -20.96 15.01 1.71
CA GLY A 452 -22.00 14.65 2.67
C GLY A 452 -21.89 15.40 4.00
N LEU A 453 -20.67 15.63 4.50
CA LEU A 453 -20.39 16.29 5.78
C LEU A 453 -20.30 17.83 5.70
N TYR A 454 -19.94 18.37 4.54
CA TYR A 454 -19.63 19.79 4.37
C TYR A 454 -20.60 20.55 3.45
N TRP A 455 -21.37 19.87 2.61
CA TRP A 455 -22.17 20.53 1.58
C TRP A 455 -23.66 20.16 1.62
N ARG A 456 -24.49 21.16 1.96
CA ARG A 456 -25.96 21.01 2.04
C ARG A 456 -26.59 20.68 0.69
N ARG A 457 -25.97 21.08 -0.42
CA ARG A 457 -26.49 20.83 -1.77
C ARG A 457 -26.02 19.51 -2.39
N GLY A 458 -25.17 18.74 -1.70
CA GLY A 458 -24.77 17.41 -2.18
C GLY A 458 -25.97 16.48 -2.32
N THR A 459 -26.13 15.80 -3.45
CA THR A 459 -27.30 14.93 -3.66
C THR A 459 -26.91 13.46 -3.72
N THR A 460 -27.89 12.58 -3.51
CA THR A 460 -27.73 11.15 -3.71
C THR A 460 -27.33 10.83 -5.14
N ALA A 461 -27.90 11.53 -6.14
CA ALA A 461 -27.50 11.37 -7.55
C ALA A 461 -26.03 11.73 -7.77
N GLY A 462 -25.56 12.86 -7.21
CA GLY A 462 -24.15 13.23 -7.27
C GLY A 462 -23.24 12.19 -6.64
N ALA A 463 -23.62 11.63 -5.48
CA ALA A 463 -22.87 10.57 -4.81
C ALA A 463 -22.76 9.30 -5.66
N TRP A 464 -23.86 8.87 -6.31
CA TRP A 464 -23.86 7.74 -7.23
C TRP A 464 -22.97 7.98 -8.45
N THR A 465 -23.09 9.14 -9.10
CA THR A 465 -22.29 9.44 -10.29
C THR A 465 -20.80 9.51 -9.97
N ALA A 466 -20.42 10.12 -8.85
CA ALA A 466 -19.04 10.19 -8.41
C ALA A 466 -18.45 8.80 -8.11
N MET A 467 -19.19 7.97 -7.38
CA MET A 467 -18.79 6.58 -7.08
C MET A 467 -18.64 5.73 -8.35
N ILE A 468 -19.63 5.77 -9.25
CA ILE A 468 -19.58 4.99 -10.49
C ILE A 468 -18.43 5.45 -11.37
N ALA A 469 -18.26 6.76 -11.57
CA ALA A 469 -17.19 7.28 -12.41
C ALA A 469 -15.79 6.96 -11.86
N GLY A 470 -15.57 7.17 -10.55
CA GLY A 470 -14.30 6.84 -9.91
C GLY A 470 -13.99 5.34 -9.98
N MET A 471 -14.98 4.50 -9.69
CA MET A 471 -14.88 3.04 -9.81
C MET A 471 -14.60 2.59 -11.24
N THR A 472 -15.28 3.16 -12.24
CA THR A 472 -15.10 2.79 -13.64
C THR A 472 -13.73 3.21 -14.17
N LEU A 473 -13.25 4.42 -13.86
CA LEU A 473 -11.94 4.88 -14.32
C LEU A 473 -10.80 4.08 -13.66
N ALA A 474 -10.83 3.96 -12.33
CA ALA A 474 -9.78 3.23 -11.61
C ALA A 474 -9.85 1.71 -11.87
N GLY A 475 -11.03 1.11 -11.78
CA GLY A 475 -11.23 -0.32 -12.03
C GLY A 475 -10.99 -0.71 -13.48
N GLY A 476 -11.44 0.13 -14.43
CA GLY A 476 -11.08 0.00 -15.83
C GLY A 476 -9.58 0.10 -16.04
N GLY A 477 -8.88 0.98 -15.33
CA GLY A 477 -7.43 1.08 -15.39
C GLY A 477 -6.69 -0.15 -14.89
N VAL A 478 -7.15 -0.79 -13.82
CA VAL A 478 -6.58 -2.07 -13.36
C VAL A 478 -6.70 -3.12 -14.45
N ILE A 479 -7.89 -3.27 -15.07
CA ILE A 479 -8.13 -4.26 -16.12
C ILE A 479 -7.27 -3.96 -17.35
N VAL A 480 -7.32 -2.72 -17.84
CA VAL A 480 -6.63 -2.29 -19.07
C VAL A 480 -5.13 -2.49 -18.99
N LYS A 481 -4.53 -2.25 -17.82
CA LYS A 481 -3.09 -2.44 -17.62
C LYS A 481 -2.69 -3.92 -17.57
N GLN A 482 -3.57 -4.79 -17.11
CA GLN A 482 -3.35 -6.24 -17.08
C GLN A 482 -3.52 -6.91 -18.46
N LEU A 483 -4.17 -6.25 -19.42
CA LEU A 483 -4.24 -6.77 -20.79
C LEU A 483 -2.87 -6.75 -21.48
N PRO A 484 -2.62 -7.63 -22.47
CA PRO A 484 -1.49 -7.51 -23.38
C PRO A 484 -1.42 -6.10 -24.03
N PRO A 485 -0.23 -5.46 -24.09
CA PRO A 485 -0.10 -4.12 -24.66
C PRO A 485 -0.63 -4.01 -26.10
N ALA A 486 -0.38 -5.04 -26.91
CA ALA A 486 -0.81 -5.13 -28.30
C ALA A 486 -2.34 -5.12 -28.51
N LEU A 487 -3.14 -5.46 -27.50
CA LEU A 487 -4.60 -5.44 -27.60
C LEU A 487 -5.20 -4.04 -27.43
N VAL A 488 -4.48 -3.14 -26.76
CA VAL A 488 -5.00 -1.83 -26.35
C VAL A 488 -4.23 -0.68 -27.03
N HIS A 489 -3.06 -0.95 -27.59
CA HIS A 489 -2.25 0.06 -28.25
C HIS A 489 -2.97 0.61 -29.49
N PRO A 490 -3.13 1.94 -29.63
CA PRO A 490 -3.87 2.53 -30.75
C PRO A 490 -3.07 2.57 -32.05
N GLY A 491 -1.73 2.60 -31.96
CA GLY A 491 -0.80 2.73 -33.08
C GLY A 491 -0.43 1.39 -33.73
N GLU A 492 0.53 1.45 -34.65
CA GLU A 492 1.07 0.28 -35.34
C GLU A 492 1.85 -0.64 -34.40
N ILE A 493 1.82 -1.94 -34.67
CA ILE A 493 2.49 -2.97 -33.87
C ILE A 493 3.31 -3.84 -34.81
N VAL A 494 4.58 -4.04 -34.47
CA VAL A 494 5.48 -4.95 -35.18
C VAL A 494 5.58 -6.23 -34.36
N THR A 495 5.04 -7.33 -34.86
CA THR A 495 5.16 -8.63 -34.21
C THR A 495 6.33 -9.40 -34.80
N PHE A 496 7.31 -9.72 -33.97
CA PHE A 496 8.35 -10.70 -34.28
C PHE A 496 7.86 -12.09 -33.89
N VAL A 497 8.11 -13.08 -34.72
CA VAL A 497 7.87 -14.49 -34.43
C VAL A 497 9.23 -15.17 -34.46
N SER A 498 9.61 -15.80 -33.35
CA SER A 498 10.87 -16.52 -33.23
C SER A 498 10.63 -17.88 -32.57
N ASP A 499 11.27 -18.92 -33.09
CA ASP A 499 11.26 -20.25 -32.47
C ASP A 499 12.01 -20.30 -31.12
N SER A 500 12.77 -19.25 -30.79
CA SER A 500 13.54 -19.13 -29.54
C SER A 500 12.78 -18.50 -28.36
N VAL A 501 11.54 -18.04 -28.56
CA VAL A 501 10.74 -17.34 -27.55
C VAL A 501 9.60 -18.23 -27.06
N GLU A 502 9.32 -18.22 -25.76
CA GLU A 502 8.40 -19.17 -25.09
C GLU A 502 6.96 -19.16 -25.65
N ASP A 503 6.46 -18.02 -26.13
CA ASP A 503 5.16 -17.86 -26.83
C ASP A 503 5.28 -17.75 -28.35
N GLY A 504 6.51 -17.81 -28.89
CA GLY A 504 6.79 -17.69 -30.32
C GLY A 504 6.48 -16.33 -30.94
N ARG A 505 6.01 -15.32 -30.18
CA ARG A 505 5.65 -13.97 -30.65
C ARG A 505 6.13 -12.90 -29.68
N ILE A 506 6.67 -11.80 -30.21
CA ILE A 506 7.06 -10.58 -29.47
C ILE A 506 6.41 -9.39 -30.18
N ASP A 507 5.54 -8.67 -29.47
CA ASP A 507 4.87 -7.48 -30.00
C ASP A 507 5.65 -6.22 -29.62
N VAL A 508 6.31 -5.60 -30.61
CA VAL A 508 6.98 -4.31 -30.48
C VAL A 508 6.01 -3.19 -30.85
N LEU A 509 5.63 -2.40 -29.85
CA LEU A 509 4.76 -1.25 -30.03
C LEU A 509 5.55 -0.10 -30.67
N LEU A 510 5.09 0.39 -31.82
CA LEU A 510 5.69 1.57 -32.44
C LEU A 510 5.18 2.84 -31.75
N PRO A 511 6.07 3.74 -31.28
CA PRO A 511 5.65 5.04 -30.77
C PRO A 511 4.78 5.78 -31.79
N ALA A 512 3.79 6.53 -31.33
CA ALA A 512 2.90 7.29 -32.22
C ALA A 512 3.64 8.30 -33.13
N ASN A 513 4.85 8.71 -32.73
CA ASN A 513 5.73 9.62 -33.46
C ASN A 513 6.98 8.91 -34.03
N ALA A 514 6.94 7.58 -34.18
CA ALA A 514 8.06 6.84 -34.73
C ALA A 514 8.41 7.40 -36.12
N ALA A 515 9.68 7.77 -36.29
CA ALA A 515 10.22 8.31 -37.53
C ALA A 515 11.46 7.48 -37.96
N THR A 516 11.94 7.70 -39.18
CA THR A 516 13.23 7.19 -39.62
C THR A 516 14.34 7.54 -38.61
N GLY A 517 15.12 6.54 -38.19
CA GLY A 517 16.13 6.61 -37.15
C GLY A 517 15.67 6.22 -35.75
N THR A 518 14.36 5.95 -35.54
CA THR A 518 13.85 5.50 -34.23
C THR A 518 14.40 4.12 -33.90
N SER A 519 15.06 3.99 -32.74
CA SER A 519 15.54 2.72 -32.21
C SER A 519 14.72 2.31 -30.98
N ILE A 520 14.35 1.03 -30.91
CA ILE A 520 13.56 0.42 -29.86
C ILE A 520 14.29 -0.83 -29.39
N ASP A 521 14.71 -0.86 -28.13
CA ASP A 521 15.28 -2.06 -27.53
C ASP A 521 14.19 -3.11 -27.30
N VAL A 522 14.50 -4.37 -27.63
CA VAL A 522 13.63 -5.53 -27.46
C VAL A 522 14.37 -6.55 -26.59
N PRO A 523 14.41 -6.35 -25.26
CA PRO A 523 15.22 -7.16 -24.35
C PRO A 523 14.83 -8.65 -24.38
N GLU A 524 13.55 -8.94 -24.62
CA GLU A 524 12.98 -10.30 -24.70
C GLU A 524 13.60 -11.14 -25.82
N ALA A 525 14.05 -10.50 -26.91
CA ALA A 525 14.77 -11.15 -28.00
C ALA A 525 16.28 -10.87 -27.99
N GLY A 526 16.78 -10.07 -27.03
CA GLY A 526 18.17 -9.65 -27.01
C GLY A 526 18.59 -8.82 -28.23
N ILE A 527 17.66 -8.07 -28.83
CA ILE A 527 17.89 -7.28 -30.05
C ILE A 527 17.45 -5.83 -29.88
N ARG A 528 17.99 -4.94 -30.70
CA ARG A 528 17.53 -3.56 -30.90
C ARG A 528 16.94 -3.42 -32.29
N MET A 529 15.71 -2.96 -32.37
CA MET A 529 15.04 -2.64 -33.63
C MET A 529 15.33 -1.18 -34.01
N ARG A 530 15.76 -0.90 -35.24
CA ARG A 530 15.88 0.47 -35.78
C ARG A 530 15.03 0.61 -37.03
N ILE A 531 14.24 1.68 -37.08
CA ILE A 531 13.42 2.03 -38.24
C ILE A 531 14.29 2.81 -39.23
N ASP A 532 14.72 2.16 -40.31
CA ASP A 532 15.57 2.77 -41.34
C ASP A 532 14.76 3.58 -42.37
N ASP A 533 13.47 3.25 -42.55
CA ASP A 533 12.53 3.99 -43.40
C ASP A 533 11.10 3.71 -42.96
N LEU A 534 10.23 4.72 -42.96
CA LEU A 534 8.81 4.58 -42.62
C LEU A 534 7.97 5.40 -43.61
N ALA A 535 7.24 4.72 -44.47
CA ALA A 535 6.30 5.34 -45.39
C ALA A 535 4.86 5.12 -44.91
N ALA A 536 4.22 6.21 -44.47
CA ALA A 536 2.81 6.20 -44.11
C ALA A 536 1.95 5.87 -45.34
N GLY A 537 1.00 4.95 -45.17
CA GLY A 537 0.02 4.61 -46.21
C GLY A 537 -0.92 5.79 -46.48
N ASP A 538 -1.12 6.14 -47.75
CA ASP A 538 -2.09 7.15 -48.16
C ASP A 538 -3.36 6.43 -48.67
N GLY A 539 -4.46 6.50 -47.91
CA GLY A 539 -5.73 5.85 -48.26
C GLY A 539 -5.66 4.31 -48.30
N ASP A 540 -5.75 3.73 -49.50
CA ASP A 540 -5.82 2.28 -49.79
C ASP A 540 -4.45 1.56 -49.85
N LEU A 541 -3.34 2.28 -49.67
CA LEU A 541 -1.98 1.70 -49.68
C LEU A 541 -1.54 1.31 -48.26
N ALA A 542 -1.09 0.06 -48.09
CA ALA A 542 -0.54 -0.42 -46.83
C ALA A 542 0.75 0.34 -46.48
N ALA A 543 0.88 0.77 -45.21
CA ALA A 543 2.11 1.37 -44.69
C ALA A 543 3.30 0.43 -44.89
N THR A 544 4.49 0.95 -45.21
CA THR A 544 5.71 0.14 -45.35
C THR A 544 6.81 0.64 -44.44
N ALA A 545 7.48 -0.28 -43.76
CA ALA A 545 8.60 0.02 -42.86
C ALA A 545 9.83 -0.80 -43.26
N ALA A 546 11.00 -0.15 -43.34
CA ALA A 546 12.28 -0.84 -43.38
C ALA A 546 12.84 -0.88 -41.96
N ILE A 547 13.10 -2.08 -41.45
CA ILE A 547 13.47 -2.34 -40.07
C ILE A 547 14.82 -3.06 -40.05
N ALA A 548 15.83 -2.46 -39.43
CA ALA A 548 17.10 -3.10 -39.12
C ALA A 548 17.05 -3.69 -37.71
N ILE A 549 17.59 -4.90 -37.55
CA ILE A 549 17.79 -5.56 -36.26
C ILE A 549 19.26 -5.47 -35.92
N ILE A 550 19.56 -5.00 -34.72
CA ILE A 550 20.90 -4.66 -34.25
C ILE A 550 21.16 -5.45 -32.96
N ASP A 551 22.38 -5.93 -32.79
CA ASP A 551 22.83 -6.49 -31.52
C ASP A 551 23.11 -5.34 -30.54
N PRO A 552 22.42 -5.26 -29.39
CA PRO A 552 22.58 -4.17 -28.44
C PRO A 552 23.93 -4.19 -27.72
N ALA A 553 24.68 -5.31 -27.72
CA ALA A 553 25.96 -5.42 -27.03
C ALA A 553 27.14 -4.82 -27.82
N ASP A 554 27.12 -4.93 -29.15
CA ASP A 554 28.22 -4.49 -30.02
C ASP A 554 27.79 -3.59 -31.20
N GLU A 555 26.51 -3.20 -31.26
CA GLU A 555 25.88 -2.38 -32.31
C GLU A 555 25.94 -2.97 -33.73
N ARG A 556 26.18 -4.28 -33.87
CA ARG A 556 26.25 -4.94 -35.18
C ARG A 556 24.85 -5.14 -35.79
N GLU A 557 24.67 -4.82 -37.07
CA GLU A 557 23.43 -5.15 -37.81
C GLU A 557 23.33 -6.67 -38.02
N LEU A 558 22.29 -7.28 -37.45
CA LEU A 558 21.98 -8.71 -37.49
C LEU A 558 21.12 -9.07 -38.70
N GLY A 559 20.28 -8.15 -39.18
CA GLY A 559 19.43 -8.35 -40.35
C GLY A 559 18.56 -7.14 -40.68
N ARG A 560 17.98 -7.13 -41.89
CA ARG A 560 17.10 -6.05 -42.35
C ARG A 560 15.83 -6.60 -43.01
N PHE A 561 14.70 -6.03 -42.63
CA PHE A 561 13.37 -6.44 -43.05
C PHE A 561 12.67 -5.28 -43.75
N ARG A 562 11.84 -5.58 -44.74
CA ARG A 562 10.89 -4.61 -45.31
C ARG A 562 9.49 -5.17 -45.08
N VAL A 563 8.71 -4.53 -44.24
CA VAL A 563 7.41 -5.03 -43.77
C VAL A 563 6.31 -4.15 -44.35
N VAL A 564 5.21 -4.77 -44.77
CA VAL A 564 4.02 -4.12 -45.32
C VAL A 564 2.86 -4.34 -44.35
N ALA A 565 2.06 -3.31 -44.06
CA ALA A 565 0.91 -3.37 -43.17
C ALA A 565 -0.32 -4.02 -43.85
N ASP A 566 -0.13 -5.14 -44.55
CA ASP A 566 -1.17 -5.95 -45.19
C ASP A 566 -1.38 -7.30 -44.48
N GLY A 567 -0.66 -7.54 -43.38
CA GLY A 567 -0.67 -8.81 -42.64
C GLY A 567 0.27 -9.88 -43.23
N SER A 568 1.11 -9.53 -44.22
CA SER A 568 2.12 -10.44 -44.73
C SER A 568 3.28 -10.62 -43.72
N THR A 569 3.67 -11.87 -43.50
CA THR A 569 4.80 -12.24 -42.63
C THR A 569 6.08 -12.33 -43.45
N MET A 570 7.12 -11.59 -43.06
CA MET A 570 8.42 -11.57 -43.75
C MET A 570 9.48 -12.30 -42.93
N THR A 571 10.17 -13.29 -43.51
CA THR A 571 11.16 -14.13 -42.81
C THR A 571 12.60 -13.64 -43.00
N GLY A 572 13.43 -13.81 -41.98
CA GLY A 572 14.86 -13.51 -41.90
C GLY A 572 15.55 -14.42 -40.87
N VAL A 573 16.84 -14.20 -40.60
CA VAL A 573 17.66 -15.04 -39.72
C VAL A 573 18.22 -14.19 -38.57
N GLY A 574 18.05 -14.65 -37.32
CA GLY A 574 18.57 -14.01 -36.10
C GLY A 574 20.07 -14.20 -35.89
N ALA A 575 20.62 -13.50 -34.89
CA ALA A 575 22.05 -13.52 -34.55
C ALA A 575 22.61 -14.91 -34.20
N ASP A 576 21.74 -15.76 -33.67
CA ASP A 576 21.99 -17.14 -33.24
C ASP A 576 21.72 -18.17 -34.36
N GLY A 577 21.29 -17.72 -35.54
CA GLY A 577 20.89 -18.57 -36.66
C GLY A 577 19.42 -19.03 -36.63
N SER A 578 18.60 -18.55 -35.68
CA SER A 578 17.16 -18.83 -35.62
C SER A 578 16.39 -18.14 -36.76
N ALA A 579 15.26 -18.70 -37.18
CA ALA A 579 14.37 -18.04 -38.14
C ALA A 579 13.53 -16.98 -37.43
N LEU A 580 13.71 -15.71 -37.80
CA LEU A 580 12.88 -14.60 -37.33
C LEU A 580 11.88 -14.25 -38.41
N SER A 581 10.60 -14.12 -38.07
CA SER A 581 9.62 -13.57 -39.00
C SER A 581 8.91 -12.37 -38.42
N CYS A 582 8.54 -11.41 -39.27
CA CYS A 582 8.04 -10.10 -38.84
C CYS A 582 6.71 -9.82 -39.53
N GLU A 583 5.71 -9.41 -38.75
CA GLU A 583 4.37 -8.99 -39.21
C GLU A 583 4.13 -7.55 -38.74
N LEU A 584 3.69 -6.65 -39.63
CA LEU A 584 3.27 -5.30 -39.24
C LEU A 584 1.74 -5.25 -39.19
N ARG A 585 1.18 -5.06 -38.00
CA ARG A 585 -0.25 -4.83 -37.82
C ARG A 585 -0.53 -3.33 -37.88
N GLY A 586 -1.30 -2.93 -38.89
CA GLY A 586 -1.73 -1.55 -39.06
C GLY A 586 -2.51 -1.03 -37.84
N GLY A 587 -2.30 0.25 -37.51
CA GLY A 587 -2.98 0.90 -36.39
C GLY A 587 -4.50 0.93 -36.57
N SER A 588 -5.22 0.90 -35.45
CA SER A 588 -6.68 0.92 -35.48
C SER A 588 -7.24 2.27 -35.96
N THR A 589 -8.10 2.26 -36.99
CA THR A 589 -8.75 3.46 -37.55
C THR A 589 -10.25 3.52 -37.20
N GLY A 590 -10.92 4.65 -37.50
CA GLY A 590 -12.34 4.83 -37.24
C GLY A 590 -12.71 4.87 -35.74
N PHE A 591 -13.96 4.49 -35.41
CA PHE A 591 -14.49 4.49 -34.03
C PHE A 591 -13.69 3.58 -33.08
N ALA A 592 -13.24 2.43 -33.58
CA ALA A 592 -12.39 1.52 -32.82
C ALA A 592 -11.07 2.20 -32.41
N GLY A 593 -10.43 2.93 -33.34
CA GLY A 593 -9.23 3.71 -33.03
C GLY A 593 -9.46 4.84 -32.04
N ILE A 594 -10.63 5.49 -32.06
CA ILE A 594 -10.99 6.51 -31.05
C ILE A 594 -11.15 5.86 -29.67
N LEU A 595 -11.84 4.73 -29.58
CA LEU A 595 -12.04 3.99 -28.34
C LEU A 595 -10.69 3.50 -27.76
N LEU A 596 -9.86 2.89 -28.61
CA LEU A 596 -8.54 2.39 -28.24
C LEU A 596 -7.59 3.51 -27.87
N ARG A 597 -7.62 4.68 -28.51
CA ARG A 597 -6.86 5.85 -28.04
C ARG A 597 -7.31 6.35 -26.67
N SER A 598 -8.63 6.38 -26.43
CA SER A 598 -9.21 6.83 -25.16
C SER A 598 -8.82 5.92 -23.99
N ILE A 599 -8.66 4.62 -24.26
CA ILE A 599 -8.26 3.63 -23.27
C ILE A 599 -6.73 3.45 -23.24
N GLY A 600 -6.03 3.64 -24.36
CA GLY A 600 -4.58 3.48 -24.51
C GLY A 600 -3.80 4.43 -23.62
N PHE A 601 -4.25 5.68 -23.48
CA PHE A 601 -3.68 6.65 -22.53
C PHE A 601 -3.61 6.10 -21.08
N ILE A 602 -4.54 5.22 -20.70
CA ILE A 602 -4.56 4.61 -19.36
C ILE A 602 -3.32 3.71 -19.15
N ARG A 603 -2.76 3.13 -20.21
CA ARG A 603 -1.51 2.35 -20.11
C ARG A 603 -0.30 3.24 -19.86
N ASP A 604 -0.25 4.39 -20.53
CA ASP A 604 0.90 5.31 -20.50
C ASP A 604 1.05 6.04 -19.17
N VAL A 605 -0.05 6.23 -18.43
CA VAL A 605 -0.01 6.88 -17.10
C VAL A 605 0.17 5.86 -15.98
N ASN A 606 0.98 6.19 -14.97
CA ASN A 606 1.11 5.33 -13.79
C ASN A 606 -0.16 5.35 -12.91
N GLY A 607 -0.24 4.40 -11.97
CA GLY A 607 -1.42 4.24 -11.10
C GLY A 607 -1.67 5.43 -10.16
N GLN A 608 -0.64 6.17 -9.77
CA GLN A 608 -0.76 7.37 -8.95
C GLN A 608 -1.45 8.51 -9.73
N ILE A 609 -1.03 8.77 -10.97
CA ILE A 609 -1.63 9.78 -11.85
C ILE A 609 -3.10 9.42 -12.16
N LEU A 610 -3.39 8.15 -12.41
CA LEU A 610 -4.75 7.71 -12.68
C LEU A 610 -5.67 7.86 -11.45
N THR A 611 -5.13 7.66 -10.25
CA THR A 611 -5.81 8.00 -9.00
C THR A 611 -6.18 9.49 -8.93
N PHE A 612 -5.25 10.38 -9.30
CA PHE A 612 -5.53 11.81 -9.34
C PHE A 612 -6.66 12.15 -10.32
N TYR A 613 -6.65 11.58 -11.53
CA TYR A 613 -7.74 11.77 -12.50
C TYR A 613 -9.09 11.21 -12.01
N SER A 614 -9.07 10.06 -11.34
CA SER A 614 -10.28 9.47 -10.72
C SER A 614 -10.88 10.39 -9.66
N ILE A 615 -10.04 10.96 -8.79
CA ILE A 615 -10.45 11.93 -7.77
C ILE A 615 -11.02 13.19 -8.42
N ALA A 616 -10.31 13.77 -9.39
CA ALA A 616 -10.74 15.00 -10.07
C ALA A 616 -12.08 14.82 -10.80
N LEU A 617 -12.24 13.70 -11.52
CA LEU A 617 -13.47 13.34 -12.22
C LEU A 617 -14.64 13.15 -11.24
N ALA A 618 -14.41 12.44 -10.14
CA ALA A 618 -15.42 12.20 -9.12
C ALA A 618 -15.88 13.50 -8.45
N ILE A 619 -14.95 14.40 -8.10
CA ILE A 619 -15.27 15.72 -7.54
C ILE A 619 -16.11 16.52 -8.53
N LEU A 620 -15.67 16.61 -9.78
CA LEU A 620 -16.37 17.35 -10.82
C LEU A 620 -17.80 16.84 -11.00
N LEU A 621 -17.97 15.53 -11.15
CA LEU A 621 -19.28 14.92 -11.35
C LEU A 621 -20.17 15.03 -10.12
N TYR A 622 -19.60 14.86 -8.92
CA TYR A 622 -20.33 15.07 -7.67
C TYR A 622 -20.89 16.49 -7.60
N VAL A 623 -20.08 17.51 -7.90
CA VAL A 623 -20.48 18.92 -7.86
C VAL A 623 -21.51 19.24 -8.93
N VAL A 624 -21.23 18.91 -10.20
CA VAL A 624 -22.10 19.23 -11.34
C VAL A 624 -23.45 18.54 -11.21
N VAL A 625 -23.47 17.22 -10.95
CA VAL A 625 -24.74 16.49 -10.81
C VAL A 625 -25.51 16.94 -9.58
N SER A 626 -24.84 17.22 -8.46
CA SER A 626 -25.52 17.75 -7.27
C SER A 626 -26.13 19.12 -7.55
N TRP A 627 -25.45 20.02 -8.26
CA TRP A 627 -26.03 21.28 -8.69
C TRP A 627 -27.26 21.10 -9.59
N CYS A 628 -27.20 20.19 -10.56
CA CYS A 628 -28.32 19.95 -11.48
C CYS A 628 -29.51 19.23 -10.81
N THR A 629 -29.28 18.46 -9.75
CA THR A 629 -30.30 17.59 -9.14
C THR A 629 -30.80 18.06 -7.77
N CYS A 630 -30.13 19.03 -7.13
CA CYS A 630 -30.51 19.55 -5.82
C CYS A 630 -31.80 20.36 -5.92
N ARG A 631 -32.92 19.77 -5.49
CA ARG A 631 -34.21 20.45 -5.38
C ARG A 631 -34.33 21.24 -4.08
N GLU A 632 -33.98 20.60 -2.96
CA GLU A 632 -33.98 21.22 -1.62
C GLU A 632 -32.65 20.93 -0.91
N PRO A 633 -32.06 21.90 -0.20
CA PRO A 633 -30.85 21.68 0.58
C PRO A 633 -31.09 20.67 1.71
N PHE A 634 -30.16 19.74 1.88
CA PHE A 634 -30.18 18.78 2.98
C PHE A 634 -29.95 19.49 4.33
N ASP A 635 -30.71 19.08 5.34
CA ASP A 635 -30.61 19.59 6.71
C ASP A 635 -29.37 19.02 7.43
N LEU A 636 -28.22 19.65 7.16
CA LEU A 636 -26.96 19.30 7.83
C LEU A 636 -26.98 19.63 9.32
N ASP A 637 -27.75 20.63 9.75
CA ASP A 637 -27.74 21.05 11.15
C ASP A 637 -28.42 19.99 12.03
N ARG A 638 -29.51 19.38 11.54
CA ARG A 638 -30.11 18.20 12.16
C ARG A 638 -29.16 17.00 12.18
N MET A 639 -28.55 16.66 11.04
CA MET A 639 -27.66 15.49 10.93
C MET A 639 -26.42 15.61 11.82
N LEU A 640 -25.90 16.83 11.99
CA LEU A 640 -24.73 17.10 12.84
C LEU A 640 -25.12 17.48 14.28
N HIS A 641 -26.40 17.36 14.64
CA HIS A 641 -26.95 17.67 15.96
C HIS A 641 -26.63 19.09 16.46
N ARG A 642 -26.74 20.09 15.57
CA ARG A 642 -26.52 21.51 15.87
C ARG A 642 -27.78 22.21 16.39
N ASP A 643 -28.96 21.70 16.07
CA ASP A 643 -30.25 22.32 16.41
C ASP A 643 -30.77 21.97 17.81
N SER A 644 -30.23 20.93 18.45
CA SER A 644 -30.41 20.73 19.88
C SER A 644 -29.60 21.78 20.63
N LYS A 645 -30.15 22.99 20.80
CA LYS A 645 -29.62 23.94 21.79
C LYS A 645 -29.49 23.19 23.11
N ARG A 646 -28.25 23.07 23.60
CA ARG A 646 -28.00 22.57 24.96
C ARG A 646 -28.81 23.41 25.96
N PRO A 647 -29.25 22.82 27.10
CA PRO A 647 -29.91 23.59 28.14
C PRO A 647 -29.08 24.83 28.50
N PRO A 648 -29.71 26.01 28.70
CA PRO A 648 -28.99 27.23 29.00
C PRO A 648 -28.23 27.06 30.33
N GLY A 649 -26.89 27.12 30.27
CA GLY A 649 -26.01 26.95 31.43
C GLY A 649 -24.83 25.99 31.20
N GLU A 650 -24.85 25.15 30.17
CA GLU A 650 -23.69 24.36 29.76
C GLU A 650 -22.88 25.12 28.70
N ASP A 651 -22.00 26.02 29.14
CA ASP A 651 -20.95 26.56 28.27
C ASP A 651 -20.12 25.40 27.72
N GLU A 652 -19.93 25.34 26.39
CA GLU A 652 -18.82 24.55 25.87
C GLU A 652 -17.56 25.05 26.56
N PRO A 653 -16.75 24.18 27.19
CA PRO A 653 -15.43 24.62 27.62
C PRO A 653 -14.74 25.15 26.38
N ARG A 654 -14.53 26.47 26.31
CA ARG A 654 -13.86 27.14 25.18
C ARG A 654 -12.61 26.35 24.86
N THR A 655 -12.64 25.61 23.76
CA THR A 655 -11.51 24.76 23.39
C THR A 655 -10.37 25.68 23.04
N ARG A 656 -9.34 25.68 23.87
CA ARG A 656 -8.16 26.52 23.63
C ARG A 656 -7.49 26.02 22.35
N TRP A 657 -6.82 26.90 21.61
CA TRP A 657 -6.20 26.52 20.33
C TRP A 657 -5.19 25.36 20.49
N TRP A 658 -4.51 25.27 21.63
CA TRP A 658 -3.63 24.14 21.95
C TRP A 658 -4.40 22.83 22.25
N GLU A 659 -5.63 22.89 22.77
CA GLU A 659 -6.47 21.69 22.93
C GLU A 659 -6.83 21.09 21.56
N ARG A 660 -6.90 21.92 20.50
CA ARG A 660 -7.05 21.47 19.10
C ARG A 660 -5.77 20.89 18.49
N LEU A 661 -4.60 21.27 19.01
CA LEU A 661 -3.33 20.60 18.68
C LEU A 661 -3.18 19.24 19.37
N GLY A 662 -4.19 18.78 20.10
CA GLY A 662 -4.16 17.51 20.81
C GLY A 662 -3.82 17.63 22.30
N PHE A 663 -3.51 18.82 22.83
CA PHE A 663 -3.24 19.03 24.26
C PHE A 663 -4.51 19.04 25.10
N GLY A 664 -5.07 17.85 25.35
CA GLY A 664 -6.28 17.68 26.14
C GLY A 664 -6.08 18.01 27.63
N ARG A 665 -7.19 18.24 28.34
CA ARG A 665 -7.17 18.51 29.78
C ARG A 665 -6.86 17.25 30.59
N GLU A 666 -7.28 16.11 30.05
CA GLU A 666 -7.07 14.74 30.52
C GLU A 666 -5.61 14.29 30.47
N MET A 667 -4.74 15.02 29.75
CA MET A 667 -3.34 14.66 29.57
C MET A 667 -2.51 14.85 30.85
N THR A 668 -1.78 13.79 31.20
CA THR A 668 -0.73 13.86 32.22
C THR A 668 0.42 14.78 31.79
N ARG A 669 1.30 15.16 32.74
CA ARG A 669 2.51 15.95 32.39
C ARG A 669 3.36 15.25 31.33
N TRP A 670 3.51 13.93 31.45
CA TRP A 670 4.23 13.10 30.48
C TRP A 670 3.53 13.07 29.12
N ASP A 671 2.20 12.96 29.10
CA ASP A 671 1.41 12.97 27.84
C ASP A 671 1.60 14.28 27.08
N ARG A 672 1.67 15.41 27.79
CA ARG A 672 1.92 16.73 27.19
C ARG A 672 3.32 16.83 26.61
N ILE A 673 4.34 16.32 27.32
CA ILE A 673 5.72 16.32 26.82
C ILE A 673 5.82 15.47 25.55
N ILE A 674 5.29 14.24 25.58
CA ILE A 674 5.29 13.34 24.42
C ILE A 674 4.61 14.02 23.25
N THR A 675 3.42 14.57 23.44
CA THR A 675 2.64 15.24 22.38
C THR A 675 3.38 16.44 21.81
N ALA A 676 3.99 17.27 22.66
CA ALA A 676 4.80 18.41 22.22
C ALA A 676 5.99 17.96 21.36
N VAL A 677 6.71 16.95 21.81
CA VAL A 677 7.84 16.38 21.08
C VAL A 677 7.37 15.78 19.75
N THR A 678 6.28 15.01 19.73
CA THR A 678 5.70 14.44 18.50
C THR A 678 5.32 15.50 17.47
N ILE A 679 4.75 16.62 17.90
CA ILE A 679 4.29 17.69 17.02
C ILE A 679 5.45 18.60 16.59
N SER A 680 6.47 18.75 17.44
CA SER A 680 7.64 19.59 17.12
C SER A 680 8.41 19.09 15.90
N TRP A 681 8.49 17.77 15.70
CA TRP A 681 9.18 17.16 14.57
C TRP A 681 8.58 17.54 13.20
N PRO A 682 7.29 17.26 12.90
CA PRO A 682 6.70 17.67 11.62
C PRO A 682 6.70 19.19 11.47
N ILE A 683 6.56 19.99 12.54
CA ILE A 683 6.69 21.45 12.45
C ILE A 683 8.12 21.83 12.01
N LEU A 684 9.14 21.28 12.66
CA LEU A 684 10.55 21.54 12.33
C LEU A 684 10.85 21.21 10.87
N PHE A 685 10.49 20.02 10.41
CA PHE A 685 10.75 19.60 9.02
C PHE A 685 9.86 20.31 8.00
N THR A 686 8.67 20.79 8.39
CA THR A 686 7.89 21.73 7.57
C THR A 686 8.63 23.05 7.39
N LEU A 687 9.22 23.61 8.46
CA LEU A 687 10.01 24.84 8.38
C LEU A 687 11.27 24.64 7.54
N VAL A 688 11.97 23.51 7.69
CA VAL A 688 13.12 23.15 6.86
C VAL A 688 12.72 23.03 5.39
N PHE A 689 11.63 22.33 5.10
CA PHE A 689 11.11 22.19 3.73
C PHE A 689 10.76 23.54 3.12
N ILE A 690 10.02 24.39 3.83
CA ILE A 690 9.68 25.75 3.37
C ILE A 690 10.96 26.56 3.14
N ALA A 691 11.92 26.53 4.07
CA ALA A 691 13.17 27.26 3.95
C ALA A 691 13.98 26.79 2.72
N GLY A 692 14.08 25.49 2.48
CA GLY A 692 14.78 24.95 1.30
C GLY A 692 14.05 25.26 -0.01
N MET A 693 12.71 25.20 -0.03
CA MET A 693 11.92 25.62 -1.19
C MET A 693 12.12 27.11 -1.50
N LEU A 694 12.06 27.98 -0.48
CA LEU A 694 12.34 29.41 -0.65
C LEU A 694 13.78 29.63 -1.11
N ARG A 695 14.74 28.92 -0.53
CA ARG A 695 16.15 29.01 -0.92
C ARG A 695 16.38 28.59 -2.37
N HIS A 696 15.64 27.60 -2.87
CA HIS A 696 15.70 27.19 -4.28
C HIS A 696 15.03 28.22 -5.19
N LEU A 697 13.79 28.61 -4.90
CA LEU A 697 13.01 29.54 -5.72
C LEU A 697 13.62 30.94 -5.81
N PHE A 698 14.26 31.42 -4.73
CA PHE A 698 14.88 32.74 -4.67
C PHE A 698 16.40 32.70 -4.90
N ALA A 699 17.01 31.53 -5.17
CA ALA A 699 18.44 31.41 -5.42
C ALA A 699 18.88 32.33 -6.58
N GLU A 700 18.32 32.07 -7.76
CA GLU A 700 18.65 32.77 -8.99
C GLU A 700 18.28 34.27 -8.93
N PRO A 701 17.06 34.68 -8.50
CA PRO A 701 16.73 36.10 -8.32
C PRO A 701 17.64 36.86 -7.35
N LEU A 702 18.19 36.20 -6.33
CA LEU A 702 19.08 36.81 -5.34
C LEU A 702 20.58 36.66 -5.68
N GLY A 703 20.92 36.08 -6.83
CA GLY A 703 22.31 35.84 -7.24
C GLY A 703 23.05 34.84 -6.34
N LEU A 704 22.32 33.93 -5.68
CA LEU A 704 22.89 32.88 -4.84
C LEU A 704 23.11 31.61 -5.68
N GLU A 705 24.28 30.99 -5.54
CA GLU A 705 24.56 29.71 -6.20
C GLU A 705 23.59 28.60 -5.75
N PRO A 706 23.23 27.63 -6.61
CA PRO A 706 22.48 26.45 -6.20
C PRO A 706 23.21 25.66 -5.10
N ILE A 707 22.45 25.00 -4.22
CA ILE A 707 23.05 24.08 -3.24
C ILE A 707 23.60 22.88 -4.02
N SER A 708 24.89 22.59 -3.82
CA SER A 708 25.55 21.47 -4.51
C SER A 708 25.06 20.12 -3.99
N ASP A 709 25.15 19.09 -4.84
CA ASP A 709 24.76 17.73 -4.50
C ASP A 709 25.57 17.16 -3.32
N ALA A 710 26.84 17.54 -3.19
CA ALA A 710 27.67 17.18 -2.05
C ALA A 710 27.16 17.78 -0.73
N ALA A 711 26.68 19.03 -0.75
CA ALA A 711 26.09 19.67 0.43
C ALA A 711 24.75 19.03 0.81
N TRP A 712 23.95 18.63 -0.19
CA TRP A 712 22.75 17.82 0.04
C TRP A 712 23.07 16.49 0.68
N LEU A 713 24.04 15.76 0.13
CA LEU A 713 24.50 14.49 0.69
C LEU A 713 24.96 14.64 2.14
N GLU A 714 25.77 15.66 2.46
CA GLU A 714 26.20 15.90 3.85
C GLU A 714 25.01 16.13 4.80
N ALA A 715 24.05 16.95 4.38
CA ALA A 715 22.83 17.20 5.16
C ALA A 715 22.02 15.92 5.39
N TRP A 716 21.92 15.04 4.38
CA TRP A 716 21.27 13.74 4.51
C TRP A 716 22.01 12.80 5.47
N GLY A 717 23.35 12.85 5.49
CA GLY A 717 24.16 12.12 6.45
C GLY A 717 23.83 12.51 7.89
N TRP A 718 23.81 13.81 8.18
CA TRP A 718 23.41 14.32 9.50
C TRP A 718 21.99 13.90 9.86
N TRP A 719 21.05 14.04 8.94
CA TRP A 719 19.66 13.63 9.13
C TRP A 719 19.54 12.14 9.45
N LEU A 720 20.23 11.27 8.70
CA LEU A 720 20.19 9.82 8.88
C LEU A 720 20.72 9.41 10.25
N TRP A 721 21.88 9.94 10.66
CA TRP A 721 22.45 9.62 11.98
C TRP A 721 21.57 10.12 13.13
N CYS A 722 20.94 11.29 12.98
CA CYS A 722 19.96 11.78 13.96
C CYS A 722 18.73 10.86 14.02
N ALA A 723 18.26 10.37 12.88
CA ALA A 723 17.12 9.45 12.80
C ALA A 723 17.45 8.08 13.43
N ILE A 724 18.67 7.56 13.23
CA ILE A 724 19.12 6.30 13.85
C ILE A 724 19.25 6.46 15.38
N GLY A 725 19.84 7.55 15.86
CA GLY A 725 19.91 7.83 17.30
C GLY A 725 18.52 7.90 17.93
N THR A 726 17.59 8.55 17.24
CA THR A 726 16.17 8.61 17.64
C THR A 726 15.53 7.21 17.62
N ALA A 727 15.82 6.40 16.60
CA ALA A 727 15.31 5.04 16.46
C ALA A 727 15.71 4.14 17.63
N MET A 728 16.97 4.22 18.07
CA MET A 728 17.45 3.46 19.24
C MET A 728 16.67 3.83 20.50
N VAL A 729 16.49 5.13 20.78
CA VAL A 729 15.75 5.62 21.95
C VAL A 729 14.28 5.18 21.90
N VAL A 730 13.62 5.35 20.75
CA VAL A 730 12.21 4.97 20.55
C VAL A 730 12.03 3.46 20.68
N THR A 731 12.95 2.65 20.17
CA THR A 731 12.89 1.18 20.25
C THR A 731 12.90 0.71 21.70
N VAL A 732 13.82 1.22 22.53
CA VAL A 732 13.88 0.89 23.96
C VAL A 732 12.62 1.37 24.67
N TRP A 733 12.19 2.60 24.40
CA TRP A 733 11.01 3.19 25.03
C TRP A 733 9.72 2.40 24.73
N PHE A 734 9.46 2.08 23.47
CA PHE A 734 8.26 1.35 23.05
C PHE A 734 8.26 -0.10 23.52
N THR A 735 9.44 -0.74 23.56
CA THR A 735 9.58 -2.10 24.10
C THR A 735 9.17 -2.13 25.58
N ILE A 736 9.72 -1.23 26.40
CA ILE A 736 9.41 -1.17 27.84
C ILE A 736 7.94 -0.77 28.06
N GLY A 737 7.45 0.24 27.33
CA GLY A 737 6.07 0.72 27.42
C GLY A 737 5.06 -0.36 27.05
N GLY A 738 5.29 -1.05 25.93
CA GLY A 738 4.42 -2.11 25.43
C GLY A 738 4.40 -3.34 26.34
N LEU A 739 5.55 -3.75 26.90
CA LEU A 739 5.59 -4.86 27.88
C LEU A 739 4.78 -4.53 29.15
N ARG A 740 4.84 -3.29 29.63
CA ARG A 740 4.04 -2.83 30.77
C ARG A 740 2.54 -2.85 30.45
N ASP A 741 2.15 -2.36 29.26
CA ASP A 741 0.76 -2.36 28.81
C ASP A 741 0.23 -3.78 28.57
N LEU A 742 1.07 -4.70 28.08
CA LEU A 742 0.70 -6.11 27.91
C LEU A 742 0.37 -6.77 29.26
N VAL A 743 1.22 -6.58 30.27
CA VAL A 743 0.97 -7.07 31.64
C VAL A 743 -0.25 -6.40 32.27
N ARG A 744 -0.51 -5.13 31.95
CA ARG A 744 -1.73 -4.43 32.39
C ARG A 744 -2.97 -5.02 31.73
N MET A 745 -2.93 -5.30 30.43
CA MET A 745 -4.05 -5.89 29.69
C MET A 745 -4.46 -7.24 30.28
N PHE A 746 -3.50 -8.15 30.55
CA PHE A 746 -3.81 -9.44 31.17
C PHE A 746 -4.42 -9.34 32.57
N ARG A 747 -4.03 -8.32 33.35
CA ARG A 747 -4.68 -8.05 34.65
C ARG A 747 -6.11 -7.57 34.48
N LEU A 748 -6.34 -6.60 33.59
CA LEU A 748 -7.68 -6.06 33.31
C LEU A 748 -8.62 -7.14 32.79
N MET A 749 -8.17 -7.99 31.86
CA MET A 749 -8.99 -9.09 31.34
C MET A 749 -9.40 -10.11 32.41
N GLY A 750 -8.65 -10.23 33.51
CA GLY A 750 -9.04 -11.05 34.66
C GLY A 750 -10.20 -10.46 35.47
N GLU A 751 -10.51 -9.17 35.28
CA GLU A 751 -11.51 -8.40 36.03
C GLU A 751 -12.76 -8.07 35.19
N VAL A 752 -12.72 -8.26 33.86
CA VAL A 752 -13.84 -7.94 32.95
C VAL A 752 -14.98 -8.95 33.12
N GLN A 753 -16.17 -8.45 33.48
CA GLN A 753 -17.43 -9.19 33.32
C GLN A 753 -17.88 -9.10 31.85
N VAL A 754 -17.93 -10.23 31.17
CA VAL A 754 -18.36 -10.32 29.75
C VAL A 754 -19.81 -9.88 29.63
N ASN A 755 -20.07 -8.87 28.80
CA ASN A 755 -21.42 -8.44 28.45
C ASN A 755 -21.82 -9.04 27.09
N GLU A 756 -22.70 -10.05 27.08
CA GLU A 756 -23.15 -10.70 25.84
C GLU A 756 -24.01 -9.78 24.95
N LEU A 757 -24.47 -8.64 25.46
CA LEU A 757 -25.25 -7.64 24.72
C LEU A 757 -24.36 -6.60 24.00
N ASP A 758 -23.06 -6.53 24.31
CA ASP A 758 -22.08 -5.68 23.61
C ASP A 758 -21.56 -6.40 22.35
N ASP A 759 -22.45 -6.59 21.38
CA ASP A 759 -22.16 -7.30 20.12
C ASP A 759 -22.28 -6.41 18.86
N GLY A 760 -22.27 -5.10 19.06
CA GLY A 760 -22.33 -4.09 18.00
C GLY A 760 -23.73 -3.89 17.40
N ARG A 761 -24.78 -4.56 17.92
CA ARG A 761 -26.16 -4.30 17.51
C ARG A 761 -26.69 -3.00 18.12
N VAL A 762 -27.49 -2.30 17.34
CA VAL A 762 -28.23 -1.10 17.77
C VAL A 762 -29.72 -1.45 17.81
N ILE A 763 -30.35 -1.27 18.97
CA ILE A 763 -31.79 -1.45 19.20
C ILE A 763 -32.35 -0.09 19.64
N ASP A 764 -33.39 0.40 18.98
CA ASP A 764 -34.04 1.68 19.30
C ASP A 764 -33.07 2.86 19.45
N HIS A 765 -32.09 2.94 18.54
CA HIS A 765 -31.04 3.99 18.52
C HIS A 765 -30.08 4.00 19.73
N ARG A 766 -30.01 2.89 20.48
CA ARG A 766 -29.02 2.66 21.54
C ARG A 766 -28.30 1.36 21.28
N ASN A 767 -27.09 1.20 21.82
CA ASN A 767 -26.44 -0.11 21.76
C ASN A 767 -27.32 -1.14 22.48
N ALA A 768 -27.30 -2.40 22.05
CA ALA A 768 -28.16 -3.44 22.61
C ALA A 768 -27.92 -3.68 24.12
N ASP A 769 -26.76 -3.29 24.65
CA ASP A 769 -26.44 -3.25 26.07
C ASP A 769 -26.95 -2.01 26.83
N GLU A 770 -27.37 -0.97 26.10
CA GLU A 770 -27.90 0.30 26.62
C GLU A 770 -29.44 0.37 26.60
N THR A 771 -30.11 -0.68 26.12
CA THR A 771 -31.59 -0.75 26.13
C THR A 771 -32.17 -0.99 27.53
N PRO A 772 -33.28 -0.32 27.91
CA PRO A 772 -33.94 -0.55 29.20
C PRO A 772 -34.43 -2.00 29.28
N GLY A 773 -33.84 -2.79 30.19
CA GLY A 773 -34.06 -4.24 30.32
C GLY A 773 -32.76 -5.06 30.43
N ALA A 774 -31.63 -4.52 29.93
CA ALA A 774 -30.31 -5.13 30.07
C ALA A 774 -29.84 -5.25 31.54
N THR A 775 -30.33 -4.37 32.42
CA THR A 775 -30.06 -4.38 33.86
C THR A 775 -30.92 -5.38 34.63
N GLU A 776 -32.09 -5.78 34.13
CA GLU A 776 -32.96 -6.77 34.81
C GLU A 776 -32.43 -8.20 34.61
N ALA A 777 -31.80 -8.49 33.47
CA ALA A 777 -31.10 -9.75 33.23
C ALA A 777 -29.87 -9.94 34.14
N ARG A 778 -29.23 -8.84 34.59
CA ARG A 778 -28.10 -8.89 35.56
C ARG A 778 -28.49 -9.38 36.96
N GLY A 779 -29.78 -9.36 37.32
CA GLY A 779 -30.25 -9.75 38.65
C GLY A 779 -30.82 -11.17 38.77
N MET A 780 -30.99 -11.88 37.64
CA MET A 780 -31.63 -13.21 37.64
C MET A 780 -30.65 -14.39 37.65
N ASP A 781 -29.38 -14.19 37.32
CA ASP A 781 -28.37 -15.27 37.32
C ASP A 781 -27.64 -15.45 38.67
N ASP A 782 -27.80 -14.53 39.64
CA ASP A 782 -27.24 -14.67 41.00
C ASP A 782 -28.07 -15.63 41.90
N HIS A 783 -29.14 -16.23 41.38
CA HIS A 783 -30.05 -17.11 42.13
C HIS A 783 -30.45 -18.42 41.41
N ALA A 784 -29.56 -18.99 40.57
CA ALA A 784 -29.76 -20.34 40.02
C ALA A 784 -28.53 -21.24 40.18
#